data_AF-A0A4Z1PA75-F1
#
_entry.id   AF-A0A4Z1PA75-F1
#
_cell.length_a   1.000
_cell.length_b   1.000
_cell.length_c   1.000
_cell.angle_alpha   90.00
_cell.angle_beta   90.00
_cell.angle_gamma   90.00
#
_symmetry.space_group_name_H-M   'P 1'
#
loop_
_entity.id
_entity.type
_entity.pdbx_description
1 polymer ?
#
loop_
_entity_poly.entity_id
_entity_poly.type
_entity_poly.pdbx_seq_one_letter_code
_entity_poly.pdbx_strand_id
1 'polypeptide(L)'
;MAINRLQAALAAVTNEVTVAAAQINFDFTLIKHEAPREYQLLGKNLSQKRKDDAESGPIHITARRLGALFDRVCAPTPNLLKAYGTRVSETSDELTSTASSEAANSIFAAYSGFDGTSIWAAATSSMPAIQVQLLACLLSRLLDAPEAISVWVEIVKERRKEIAGQYEAGEEIHYATMTAAAQSEISRSQLAEWDASARSWLRTADKVKSRQQKKLLLVLDNLNLPVNEDVRVYSSVMSTWKTSLETMENLIRGIPQAVENGAALLGLAAWHIYPDMVVVGSDKPDMRMQDTLVAPGGVLTVGIKRPRKTDGEESQGIYWSLSLAHLRYYGSPVLTERQLSSDTSRLTFSQFTQTVFGSLLGCWSVQGSDVTVACRFFSAVAETLRREVTRDPDNITLSEMLKPAYWLSQITAAALSYSTVSEAEERNTLWKLIRLGQRRASIFLQNPTQKSEESDYGLYANSWPPFFDLREPDVFYPSLKNEEAQIAFLRRIAARIDPVLAKHLVIRFRSRGTLWHFATAVATPSPHIHPSNPFYAEAGQHQRWYQPEAKIKAEVDVRHDAIVERWRQQDQERQKRPSALPRALQTVAKDHFRKDREVLPQHPGETSEWQEKDHFVNESLVCVLTRPSFGDNESVYRFISGDADTAALFISQDHEEQAKCLFDEQINLEDLIWCLQADMFSLNVNRSSLVTALVQGSPPALDTMTAVGKIYEGLPGATVDIRVLNKPVANSKWASSWASKTALVYDSALRAAQNEGLQSRGAGTYAGPKVQAWMQSLDLIDHEIALSCIAYFESGGNDIATDQTKDSFALSSGDSMYISEKLFRDPWDKVEPYKFKHILGNVGRTGITMLIPPQSPMVKKLEPGAWNVINNVAFNGVAENHFDRTSLHLAFTEYYRPIDLFVRGEQDSRAALLESVVSVHDSGQWVADLDILDVLTSQSWIVYSDALFGRGGVSRVARMDSPKPCTCGTATKIMDGREFISIECWDEIVDLPFADSVVRARGSATARLAVTTVLVQLMKRERKDFCILISPPEGDLCLTCNISGAGRRKTVVVY
;
A
#
# COMPACT_ATOMS: atom_id res chain seq x y z
N MET A 1 -0.86 19.61 49.19
CA MET A 1 -0.71 19.48 50.66
C MET A 1 -1.04 18.07 51.13
N ALA A 2 -2.25 17.54 50.90
CA ALA A 2 -2.66 16.20 51.34
C ALA A 2 -1.67 15.07 50.98
N ILE A 3 -1.24 14.95 49.71
CA ILE A 3 -0.27 13.92 49.29
C ILE A 3 1.07 14.06 50.03
N ASN A 4 1.55 15.27 50.30
CA ASN A 4 2.79 15.48 51.05
C ASN A 4 2.63 15.09 52.53
N ARG A 5 1.43 15.20 53.11
CA ARG A 5 1.13 14.71 54.46
C ARG A 5 1.04 13.18 54.50
N LEU A 6 0.41 12.56 53.49
CA LEU A 6 0.40 11.11 53.30
C LEU A 6 1.83 10.56 53.19
N GLN A 7 2.69 11.21 52.39
CA GLN A 7 4.12 10.91 52.29
C GLN A 7 4.86 11.06 53.62
N ALA A 8 4.65 12.15 54.34
CA ALA A 8 5.28 12.39 55.64
C ALA A 8 4.81 11.38 56.70
N ALA A 9 3.54 10.97 56.68
CA ALA A 9 3.01 9.93 57.56
C ALA A 9 3.61 8.56 57.25
N LEU A 10 3.72 8.19 55.98
CA LEU A 10 4.34 6.92 55.57
C LEU A 10 5.83 6.89 55.98
N ALA A 11 6.53 8.01 55.80
CA ALA A 11 7.92 8.18 56.24
C ALA A 11 8.06 8.13 57.78
N ALA A 12 7.11 8.70 58.53
CA ALA A 12 7.07 8.62 59.99
C ALA A 12 6.87 7.18 60.47
N VAL A 13 5.92 6.44 59.87
CA VAL A 13 5.70 5.02 60.17
C VAL A 13 6.95 4.19 59.86
N THR A 14 7.63 4.40 58.73
CA THR A 14 8.90 3.70 58.46
C THR A 14 9.99 4.06 59.48
N ASN A 15 10.05 5.31 59.93
CA ASN A 15 11.04 5.77 60.92
C ASN A 15 10.77 5.24 62.34
N GLU A 16 9.51 5.12 62.77
CA GLU A 16 9.15 4.50 64.05
C GLU A 16 9.40 2.99 64.03
N VAL A 17 9.11 2.31 62.91
CA VAL A 17 9.35 0.87 62.73
C VAL A 17 10.84 0.51 62.67
N THR A 18 11.72 1.41 62.19
CA THR A 18 13.18 1.16 62.12
C THR A 18 13.88 0.91 63.46
N VAL A 19 13.26 1.19 64.60
CA VAL A 19 13.85 0.93 65.93
C VAL A 19 13.57 -0.51 66.43
N ALA A 20 12.59 -1.22 65.85
CA ALA A 20 12.19 -2.57 66.27
C ALA A 20 12.26 -3.66 65.18
N ALA A 21 12.29 -3.30 63.90
CA ALA A 21 12.31 -4.24 62.77
C ALA A 21 13.43 -3.91 61.77
N ALA A 22 14.68 -4.21 62.12
CA ALA A 22 15.87 -3.90 61.32
C ALA A 22 16.06 -4.79 60.06
N GLN A 23 15.00 -5.41 59.55
CA GLN A 23 14.97 -6.16 58.29
C GLN A 23 13.58 -5.99 57.65
N ILE A 24 13.56 -5.94 56.31
CA ILE A 24 12.38 -5.74 55.45
C ILE A 24 11.90 -4.26 55.30
N ASN A 25 12.67 -3.47 54.53
CA ASN A 25 12.06 -2.41 53.70
C ASN A 25 11.26 -3.11 52.57
N PHE A 26 9.96 -3.29 52.76
CA PHE A 26 9.13 -4.11 51.85
C PHE A 26 8.62 -3.30 50.65
N ASP A 27 9.35 -3.30 49.53
CA ASP A 27 8.77 -2.82 48.28
C ASP A 27 7.81 -3.88 47.70
N PHE A 28 6.51 -3.67 47.93
CA PHE A 28 5.47 -4.59 47.47
C PHE A 28 5.40 -4.72 45.94
N THR A 29 6.02 -3.80 45.19
CA THR A 29 5.99 -3.81 43.71
C THR A 29 6.92 -4.86 43.11
N LEU A 30 7.90 -5.36 43.88
CA LEU A 30 8.83 -6.41 43.45
C LEU A 30 8.29 -7.84 43.64
N ILE A 31 7.08 -7.98 44.21
CA ILE A 31 6.49 -9.29 44.54
C ILE A 31 5.76 -9.83 43.32
N LYS A 32 6.19 -11.01 42.87
CA LYS A 32 5.47 -11.85 41.91
C LYS A 32 4.52 -12.80 42.67
N HIS A 33 3.28 -12.89 42.23
CA HIS A 33 2.31 -13.90 42.65
C HIS A 33 2.19 -15.01 41.58
N GLU A 34 1.71 -16.18 41.98
CA GLU A 34 1.36 -17.24 41.03
C GLU A 34 0.12 -16.82 40.22
N ALA A 35 0.23 -16.86 38.89
CA ALA A 35 -0.87 -16.52 38.01
C ALA A 35 -2.01 -17.55 38.09
N PRO A 36 -3.29 -17.13 38.05
CA PRO A 36 -4.42 -18.07 38.07
C PRO A 36 -4.32 -19.08 36.93
N ARG A 37 -4.76 -20.32 37.17
CA ARG A 37 -4.62 -21.43 36.22
C ARG A 37 -5.15 -21.11 34.81
N GLU A 38 -6.20 -20.30 34.73
CA GLU A 38 -6.83 -19.88 33.47
C GLU A 38 -5.91 -19.03 32.58
N TYR A 39 -4.85 -18.41 33.14
CA TYR A 39 -3.85 -17.63 32.40
C TYR A 39 -2.56 -18.40 32.11
N GLN A 40 -2.36 -19.59 32.70
CA GLN A 40 -1.06 -20.28 32.62
C GLN A 40 -0.65 -20.69 31.20
N LEU A 41 -1.59 -20.84 30.27
CA LEU A 41 -1.28 -21.12 28.86
C LEU A 41 -0.77 -19.87 28.14
N LEU A 42 -1.34 -18.68 28.39
CA LEU A 42 -0.79 -17.40 27.94
C LEU A 42 0.70 -17.27 28.34
N GLY A 43 1.01 -17.52 29.62
CA GLY A 43 2.38 -17.47 30.14
C GLY A 43 3.33 -18.56 29.64
N LYS A 44 2.85 -19.54 28.87
CA LYS A 44 3.68 -20.50 28.11
C LYS A 44 3.87 -20.09 26.65
N ASN A 45 2.88 -19.40 26.08
CA ASN A 45 2.82 -19.02 24.68
C ASN A 45 3.45 -17.65 24.39
N LEU A 46 3.69 -16.82 25.42
CA LEU A 46 4.48 -15.58 25.31
C LEU A 46 5.96 -15.87 25.00
N SER A 47 6.61 -14.96 24.26
CA SER A 47 8.07 -14.97 24.13
C SER A 47 8.76 -14.83 25.49
N GLN A 48 9.92 -15.46 25.66
CA GLN A 48 10.67 -15.45 26.92
C GLN A 48 10.90 -14.01 27.41
N LYS A 49 11.30 -13.09 26.51
CA LYS A 49 11.49 -11.67 26.82
C LYS A 49 10.23 -11.00 27.36
N ARG A 50 9.07 -11.17 26.72
CA ARG A 50 7.79 -10.62 27.20
C ARG A 50 7.38 -11.20 28.55
N LYS A 51 7.64 -12.49 28.76
CA LYS A 51 7.40 -13.14 30.04
C LYS A 51 8.26 -12.56 31.15
N ASP A 52 9.56 -12.40 30.92
CA ASP A 52 10.51 -11.83 31.89
C ASP A 52 10.14 -10.38 32.24
N ASP A 53 9.78 -9.58 31.23
CA ASP A 53 9.30 -8.19 31.40
C ASP A 53 8.02 -8.12 32.26
N ALA A 54 7.08 -9.04 32.03
CA ALA A 54 5.82 -9.13 32.77
C ALA A 54 5.95 -9.78 34.16
N GLU A 55 7.05 -10.47 34.46
CA GLU A 55 7.29 -11.10 35.77
C GLU A 55 8.24 -10.31 36.67
N SER A 56 9.11 -9.47 36.08
CA SER A 56 10.19 -8.78 36.80
C SER A 56 10.52 -7.37 36.28
N GLY A 57 9.98 -6.97 35.11
CA GLY A 57 10.29 -5.71 34.47
C GLY A 57 9.40 -4.52 34.88
N PRO A 58 9.58 -3.35 34.23
CA PRO A 58 8.85 -2.12 34.57
C PRO A 58 7.32 -2.22 34.45
N ILE A 59 6.82 -3.09 33.57
CA ILE A 59 5.39 -3.31 33.37
C ILE A 59 4.77 -4.15 34.51
N HIS A 60 5.53 -5.05 35.14
CA HIS A 60 5.13 -5.71 36.40
C HIS A 60 4.96 -4.70 37.53
N ILE A 61 5.94 -3.81 37.71
CA ILE A 61 5.86 -2.72 38.69
C ILE A 61 4.63 -1.84 38.40
N THR A 62 4.37 -1.51 37.13
CA THR A 62 3.18 -0.73 36.74
C THR A 62 1.87 -1.47 37.08
N ALA A 63 1.77 -2.76 36.79
CA ALA A 63 0.62 -3.60 37.14
C ALA A 63 0.38 -3.67 38.66
N ARG A 64 1.43 -3.88 39.46
CA ARG A 64 1.37 -3.88 40.94
C ARG A 64 0.88 -2.54 41.48
N ARG A 65 1.42 -1.42 40.96
CA ARG A 65 1.10 -0.07 41.43
C ARG A 65 -0.31 0.35 41.06
N LEU A 66 -0.75 0.09 39.82
CA LEU A 66 -2.14 0.34 39.41
C LEU A 66 -3.12 -0.55 40.18
N GLY A 67 -2.85 -1.85 40.30
CA GLY A 67 -3.68 -2.80 41.04
C GLY A 67 -3.85 -2.41 42.52
N ALA A 68 -2.81 -1.89 43.17
CA ALA A 68 -2.90 -1.39 44.54
C ALA A 68 -3.63 -0.04 44.64
N LEU A 69 -3.46 0.86 43.67
CA LEU A 69 -4.10 2.18 43.64
C LEU A 69 -5.62 2.12 43.42
N PHE A 70 -6.06 1.17 42.60
CA PHE A 70 -7.48 0.91 42.30
C PHE A 70 -8.07 -0.28 43.07
N ASP A 71 -7.37 -0.78 44.11
CA ASP A 71 -7.92 -1.83 44.99
C ASP A 71 -9.25 -1.37 45.62
N ARG A 72 -10.19 -2.33 45.73
CA ARG A 72 -11.56 -2.15 46.24
C ARG A 72 -12.44 -1.09 45.54
N VAL A 73 -12.01 -0.52 44.40
CA VAL A 73 -12.83 0.44 43.63
C VAL A 73 -14.04 -0.23 42.97
N CYS A 74 -13.87 -1.47 42.51
CA CYS A 74 -14.89 -2.30 41.87
C CYS A 74 -15.29 -3.47 42.77
N ALA A 75 -16.51 -3.98 42.58
CA ALA A 75 -16.95 -5.21 43.24
C ALA A 75 -16.10 -6.42 42.79
N PRO A 76 -16.01 -7.51 43.59
CA PRO A 76 -15.33 -8.73 43.17
C PRO A 76 -16.04 -9.39 41.99
N THR A 77 -15.32 -9.60 40.88
CA THR A 77 -15.84 -10.24 39.65
C THR A 77 -15.10 -11.53 39.27
N PRO A 78 -15.10 -12.56 40.15
CA PRO A 78 -14.24 -13.74 39.98
C PRO A 78 -14.60 -14.59 38.75
N ASN A 79 -15.87 -14.63 38.33
CA ASN A 79 -16.26 -15.44 37.16
C ASN A 79 -15.86 -14.76 35.86
N LEU A 80 -15.94 -13.42 35.79
CA LEU A 80 -15.43 -12.63 34.67
C LEU A 80 -13.91 -12.74 34.54
N LEU A 81 -13.15 -12.60 35.63
CA LEU A 81 -11.68 -12.74 35.58
C LEU A 81 -11.26 -14.14 35.13
N LYS A 82 -12.02 -15.17 35.55
CA LYS A 82 -11.84 -16.55 35.12
C LYS A 82 -12.13 -16.73 33.62
N ALA A 83 -13.28 -16.26 33.14
CA ALA A 83 -13.68 -16.36 31.75
C ALA A 83 -12.73 -15.60 30.82
N TYR A 84 -12.31 -14.40 31.20
CA TYR A 84 -11.33 -13.61 30.45
C TYR A 84 -9.99 -14.34 30.34
N GLY A 85 -9.48 -14.92 31.44
CA GLY A 85 -8.27 -15.74 31.41
C GLY A 85 -8.38 -16.92 30.45
N THR A 86 -9.50 -17.65 30.51
CA THR A 86 -9.77 -18.76 29.58
C THR A 86 -9.78 -18.29 28.13
N ARG A 87 -10.50 -17.21 27.79
CA ARG A 87 -10.55 -16.65 26.42
C ARG A 87 -9.19 -16.18 25.93
N VAL A 88 -8.40 -15.56 26.81
CA VAL A 88 -7.03 -15.11 26.50
C VAL A 88 -6.12 -16.31 26.22
N SER A 89 -6.19 -17.35 27.04
CA SER A 89 -5.46 -18.61 26.83
C SER A 89 -5.87 -19.32 25.54
N GLU A 90 -7.17 -19.51 25.27
CA GLU A 90 -7.72 -20.04 24.01
C GLU A 90 -7.16 -19.27 22.79
N THR A 91 -7.19 -17.93 22.86
CA THR A 91 -6.72 -17.05 21.78
C THR A 91 -5.22 -17.17 21.58
N SER A 92 -4.43 -17.27 22.65
CA SER A 92 -2.97 -17.43 22.59
C SER A 92 -2.53 -18.75 21.94
N ASP A 93 -3.32 -19.81 22.12
CA ASP A 93 -3.03 -21.15 21.60
C ASP A 93 -3.27 -21.23 20.08
N GLU A 94 -4.39 -20.63 19.63
CA GLU A 94 -4.74 -20.47 18.22
C GLU A 94 -3.70 -19.63 17.46
N LEU A 95 -3.16 -18.59 18.10
CA LEU A 95 -2.09 -17.73 17.56
C LEU A 95 -0.73 -18.45 17.49
N THR A 96 -0.39 -19.23 18.51
CA THR A 96 0.88 -19.98 18.54
C THR A 96 0.89 -21.06 17.47
N SER A 97 -0.26 -21.72 17.27
CA SER A 97 -0.47 -22.73 16.23
C SER A 97 -0.37 -22.19 14.79
N THR A 98 -0.51 -20.87 14.60
CA THR A 98 -0.49 -20.20 13.29
C THR A 98 0.76 -19.31 13.08
N ALA A 99 1.72 -19.35 14.00
CA ALA A 99 2.91 -18.51 13.97
C ALA A 99 3.91 -18.93 12.86
N SER A 100 4.63 -17.95 12.30
CA SER A 100 5.69 -18.19 11.32
C SER A 100 6.97 -18.69 11.99
N SER A 101 7.43 -19.89 11.61
CA SER A 101 8.72 -20.47 12.04
C SER A 101 9.92 -19.61 11.65
N GLU A 102 9.83 -18.87 10.54
CA GLU A 102 10.90 -18.01 10.05
C GLU A 102 11.05 -16.73 10.89
N ALA A 103 9.94 -16.18 11.41
CA ALA A 103 9.99 -15.06 12.34
C ALA A 103 10.57 -15.49 13.71
N ALA A 104 10.20 -16.69 14.18
CA ALA A 104 10.70 -17.27 15.43
C ALA A 104 12.22 -17.56 15.43
N ASN A 105 12.81 -17.77 14.25
CA ASN A 105 14.25 -17.98 14.07
C ASN A 105 15.02 -16.70 13.64
N SER A 106 14.35 -15.54 13.61
CA SER A 106 14.94 -14.27 13.16
C SER A 106 15.56 -13.46 14.31
N ILE A 107 16.31 -12.41 13.96
CA ILE A 107 16.89 -11.46 14.94
C ILE A 107 15.81 -10.74 15.79
N PHE A 108 14.55 -10.80 15.36
CA PHE A 108 13.38 -10.20 16.02
C PHE A 108 12.60 -11.19 16.90
N ALA A 109 13.06 -12.44 17.05
CA ALA A 109 12.34 -13.52 17.73
C ALA A 109 11.76 -13.11 19.10
N ALA A 110 12.55 -12.41 19.92
CA ALA A 110 12.16 -11.92 21.25
C ALA A 110 10.93 -10.98 21.25
N TYR A 111 10.71 -10.26 20.15
CA TYR A 111 9.67 -9.23 19.97
C TYR A 111 8.54 -9.66 19.01
N SER A 112 8.75 -10.80 18.32
CA SER A 112 7.77 -11.44 17.45
C SER A 112 6.62 -12.10 18.23
N GLY A 113 5.52 -12.38 17.54
CA GLY A 113 4.32 -12.96 18.14
C GLY A 113 3.42 -11.93 18.82
N PHE A 114 2.33 -12.41 19.43
CA PHE A 114 1.33 -11.57 20.08
C PHE A 114 1.85 -10.95 21.39
N ASP A 115 1.36 -9.75 21.72
CA ASP A 115 1.69 -9.06 22.96
C ASP A 115 0.57 -9.27 23.99
N GLY A 116 0.83 -10.11 24.99
CA GLY A 116 0.00 -10.28 26.18
C GLY A 116 0.69 -9.82 27.45
N THR A 117 1.71 -8.96 27.33
CA THR A 117 2.66 -8.62 28.42
C THR A 117 1.94 -7.97 29.61
N SER A 118 1.07 -6.99 29.35
CA SER A 118 0.23 -6.35 30.38
C SER A 118 -0.75 -7.32 31.05
N ILE A 119 -1.28 -8.30 30.31
CA ILE A 119 -2.21 -9.31 30.86
C ILE A 119 -1.46 -10.29 31.78
N TRP A 120 -0.29 -10.79 31.36
CA TRP A 120 0.52 -11.66 32.21
C TRP A 120 1.00 -10.90 33.46
N ALA A 121 1.46 -9.66 33.31
CA ALA A 121 1.87 -8.79 34.42
C ALA A 121 0.72 -8.53 35.41
N ALA A 122 -0.50 -8.35 34.93
CA ALA A 122 -1.69 -8.25 35.78
C ALA A 122 -1.96 -9.57 36.54
N ALA A 123 -1.91 -10.71 35.85
CA ALA A 123 -2.17 -12.03 36.40
C ALA A 123 -1.13 -12.47 37.45
N THR A 124 0.15 -12.10 37.27
CA THR A 124 1.24 -12.29 38.25
C THR A 124 1.29 -11.19 39.32
N SER A 125 0.43 -10.17 39.22
CA SER A 125 0.35 -9.05 40.17
C SER A 125 -0.74 -9.23 41.23
N SER A 126 -2.02 -9.16 40.85
CA SER A 126 -3.16 -9.25 41.78
C SER A 126 -4.50 -9.28 41.04
N MET A 127 -5.57 -9.75 41.69
CA MET A 127 -6.91 -9.72 41.08
C MET A 127 -7.39 -8.29 40.69
N PRO A 128 -7.18 -7.24 41.52
CA PRO A 128 -7.40 -5.86 41.09
C PRO A 128 -6.57 -5.43 39.87
N ALA A 129 -5.33 -5.91 39.72
CA ALA A 129 -4.52 -5.62 38.53
C ALA A 129 -5.16 -6.22 37.25
N ILE A 130 -5.81 -7.37 37.33
CA ILE A 130 -6.57 -7.94 36.20
C ILE A 130 -7.81 -7.10 35.90
N GLN A 131 -8.53 -6.59 36.91
CA GLN A 131 -9.63 -5.64 36.67
C GLN A 131 -9.13 -4.34 36.00
N VAL A 132 -7.95 -3.84 36.39
CA VAL A 132 -7.27 -2.69 35.74
C VAL A 132 -6.86 -3.01 34.30
N GLN A 133 -6.44 -4.23 34.00
CA GLN A 133 -6.18 -4.67 32.61
C GLN A 133 -7.46 -4.67 31.77
N LEU A 134 -8.60 -5.07 32.34
CA LEU A 134 -9.90 -4.96 31.68
C LEU A 134 -10.29 -3.49 31.41
N LEU A 135 -9.93 -2.54 32.30
CA LEU A 135 -10.05 -1.11 32.04
C LEU A 135 -9.13 -0.64 30.89
N ALA A 136 -7.87 -1.10 30.84
CA ALA A 136 -6.98 -0.80 29.73
C ALA A 136 -7.62 -1.23 28.39
N CYS A 137 -8.17 -2.44 28.34
CA CYS A 137 -8.89 -2.93 27.17
C CYS A 137 -10.12 -2.08 26.81
N LEU A 138 -10.90 -1.57 27.78
CA LEU A 138 -12.02 -0.64 27.50
C LEU A 138 -11.53 0.67 26.85
N LEU A 139 -10.45 1.27 27.39
CA LEU A 139 -9.90 2.52 26.89
C LEU A 139 -9.26 2.35 25.51
N SER A 140 -8.40 1.34 25.34
CA SER A 140 -7.72 1.06 24.08
C SER A 140 -8.66 0.62 22.94
N ARG A 141 -9.87 0.12 23.26
CA ARG A 141 -10.90 -0.24 22.27
C ARG A 141 -11.52 0.96 21.56
N LEU A 142 -11.65 2.09 22.26
CA LEU A 142 -12.40 3.26 21.75
C LEU A 142 -11.53 4.50 21.49
N LEU A 143 -10.53 4.74 22.34
CA LEU A 143 -9.68 5.93 22.31
C LEU A 143 -8.39 5.67 21.52
N ASP A 144 -7.90 6.66 20.76
CA ASP A 144 -6.55 6.61 20.19
C ASP A 144 -5.50 6.67 21.33
N ALA A 145 -4.26 6.22 21.09
CA ALA A 145 -3.26 6.08 22.17
C ALA A 145 -3.02 7.37 22.99
N PRO A 146 -2.86 8.57 22.41
CA PRO A 146 -2.69 9.82 23.19
C PRO A 146 -3.90 10.15 24.10
N GLU A 147 -5.10 9.79 23.66
CA GLU A 147 -6.34 10.01 24.40
C GLU A 147 -6.44 9.04 25.58
N ALA A 148 -6.14 7.76 25.35
CA ALA A 148 -6.08 6.75 26.40
C ALA A 148 -5.00 7.08 27.46
N ILE A 149 -3.82 7.53 27.04
CA ILE A 149 -2.75 7.97 27.96
C ILE A 149 -3.20 9.21 28.75
N SER A 150 -3.84 10.18 28.11
CA SER A 150 -4.43 11.35 28.80
C SER A 150 -5.44 10.93 29.87
N VAL A 151 -6.30 9.96 29.56
CA VAL A 151 -7.27 9.40 30.52
C VAL A 151 -6.53 8.72 31.68
N TRP A 152 -5.55 7.86 31.40
CA TRP A 152 -4.74 7.19 32.44
C TRP A 152 -4.07 8.17 33.40
N VAL A 153 -3.44 9.22 32.87
CA VAL A 153 -2.80 10.28 33.69
C VAL A 153 -3.82 10.96 34.59
N GLU A 154 -5.00 11.29 34.07
CA GLU A 154 -6.05 11.96 34.87
C GLU A 154 -6.61 11.04 35.95
N ILE A 155 -6.96 9.78 35.64
CA ILE A 155 -7.57 8.88 36.63
C ILE A 155 -6.59 8.44 37.71
N VAL A 156 -5.30 8.25 37.40
CA VAL A 156 -4.26 7.98 38.41
C VAL A 156 -4.13 9.18 39.34
N LYS A 157 -4.05 10.39 38.79
CA LYS A 157 -3.90 11.64 39.55
C LYS A 157 -5.09 11.92 40.47
N GLU A 158 -6.32 11.81 39.99
CA GLU A 158 -7.52 12.01 40.82
C GLU A 158 -7.69 10.89 41.86
N ARG A 159 -7.42 9.62 41.51
CA ARG A 159 -7.47 8.52 42.49
C ARG A 159 -6.47 8.70 43.65
N ARG A 160 -5.26 9.20 43.36
CA ARG A 160 -4.26 9.54 44.39
C ARG A 160 -4.72 10.67 45.31
N LYS A 161 -5.44 11.67 44.79
CA LYS A 161 -6.05 12.73 45.62
C LYS A 161 -7.17 12.19 46.49
N GLU A 162 -8.02 11.32 45.96
CA GLU A 162 -9.11 10.68 46.70
C GLU A 162 -8.55 9.93 47.91
N ILE A 163 -7.57 9.04 47.71
CA ILE A 163 -6.89 8.28 48.78
C ILE A 163 -6.23 9.21 49.81
N ALA A 164 -5.61 10.31 49.37
CA ALA A 164 -5.04 11.30 50.29
C ALA A 164 -6.13 12.04 51.11
N GLY A 165 -7.30 12.28 50.53
CA GLY A 165 -8.47 12.84 51.23
C GLY A 165 -9.08 11.87 52.24
N GLN A 166 -9.21 10.59 51.87
CA GLN A 166 -9.64 9.51 52.78
C GLN A 166 -8.70 9.40 53.99
N TYR A 167 -7.39 9.53 53.78
CA TYR A 167 -6.41 9.55 54.85
C TYR A 167 -6.56 10.77 55.77
N GLU A 168 -6.77 11.96 55.21
CA GLU A 168 -7.04 13.17 56.00
C GLU A 168 -8.39 13.12 56.75
N ALA A 169 -9.34 12.30 56.28
CA ALA A 169 -10.61 12.02 56.96
C ALA A 169 -10.50 10.93 58.05
N GLY A 170 -9.37 10.24 58.17
CA GLY A 170 -9.15 9.17 59.15
C GLY A 170 -9.76 7.82 58.77
N GLU A 171 -10.02 7.57 57.48
CA GLU A 171 -10.50 6.28 56.98
C GLU A 171 -9.40 5.20 57.02
N GLU A 172 -9.78 3.94 57.23
CA GLU A 172 -8.85 2.81 57.22
C GLU A 172 -8.46 2.45 55.78
N ILE A 173 -7.21 2.74 55.40
CA ILE A 173 -6.68 2.50 54.06
C ILE A 173 -5.66 1.36 54.10
N HIS A 174 -5.81 0.41 53.19
CA HIS A 174 -4.88 -0.72 53.06
C HIS A 174 -3.45 -0.23 52.72
N TYR A 175 -2.44 -0.79 53.39
CA TYR A 175 -1.05 -0.34 53.30
C TYR A 175 -0.50 -0.23 51.87
N ALA A 176 -0.80 -1.22 51.01
CA ALA A 176 -0.36 -1.20 49.62
C ALA A 176 -0.97 -0.03 48.82
N THR A 177 -2.27 0.27 49.04
CA THR A 177 -2.99 1.39 48.41
C THR A 177 -2.45 2.74 48.90
N MET A 178 -2.22 2.87 50.21
CA MET A 178 -1.61 4.05 50.82
C MET A 178 -0.20 4.31 50.25
N THR A 179 0.62 3.26 50.14
CA THR A 179 1.98 3.32 49.61
C THR A 179 1.99 3.65 48.11
N ALA A 180 1.12 3.01 47.31
CA ALA A 180 0.97 3.30 45.89
C ALA A 180 0.58 4.76 45.61
N ALA A 181 -0.27 5.35 46.47
CA ALA A 181 -0.64 6.76 46.37
C ALA A 181 0.46 7.72 46.83
N ALA A 182 1.21 7.37 47.88
CA ALA A 182 2.29 8.19 48.44
C ALA A 182 3.57 8.21 47.59
N GLN A 183 3.88 7.12 46.87
CA GLN A 183 5.06 7.01 46.00
C GLN A 183 5.11 8.10 44.90
N SER A 184 6.22 8.18 44.16
CA SER A 184 6.34 8.98 42.93
C SER A 184 5.19 8.67 41.97
N GLU A 185 4.79 9.60 41.11
CA GLU A 185 3.71 9.33 40.15
C GLU A 185 4.11 8.19 39.18
N ILE A 186 3.13 7.42 38.68
CA ILE A 186 3.38 6.49 37.56
C ILE A 186 3.64 7.36 36.34
N SER A 187 4.76 7.15 35.65
CA SER A 187 5.15 8.06 34.56
C SER A 187 4.19 7.94 33.37
N ARG A 188 4.06 9.02 32.59
CA ARG A 188 3.30 8.99 31.34
C ARG A 188 3.81 7.91 30.38
N SER A 189 5.12 7.63 30.38
CA SER A 189 5.72 6.54 29.60
C SER A 189 5.31 5.14 30.08
N GLN A 190 5.26 4.89 31.40
CA GLN A 190 4.76 3.62 31.96
C GLN A 190 3.29 3.37 31.59
N LEU A 191 2.46 4.42 31.63
CA LEU A 191 1.05 4.36 31.22
C LEU A 191 0.90 4.14 29.71
N ALA A 192 1.82 4.68 28.89
CA ALA A 192 1.87 4.44 27.45
C ALA A 192 2.27 2.98 27.12
N GLU A 193 3.28 2.42 27.80
CA GLU A 193 3.66 1.00 27.65
C GLU A 193 2.51 0.06 28.05
N TRP A 194 1.74 0.42 29.08
CA TRP A 194 0.54 -0.30 29.51
C TRP A 194 -0.58 -0.29 28.43
N ASP A 195 -0.94 0.88 27.87
CA ASP A 195 -1.89 0.98 26.76
C ASP A 195 -1.38 0.28 25.49
N ALA A 196 -0.09 0.38 25.17
CA ALA A 196 0.50 -0.24 23.99
C ALA A 196 0.28 -1.76 23.97
N SER A 197 0.56 -2.42 25.11
CA SER A 197 0.38 -3.87 25.24
C SER A 197 -1.10 -4.27 25.19
N ALA A 198 -1.99 -3.57 25.90
CA ALA A 198 -3.43 -3.82 25.84
C ALA A 198 -3.99 -3.63 24.41
N ARG A 199 -3.57 -2.58 23.71
CA ARG A 199 -4.00 -2.27 22.34
C ARG A 199 -3.49 -3.29 21.31
N SER A 200 -2.25 -3.75 21.46
CA SER A 200 -1.67 -4.82 20.64
C SER A 200 -2.41 -6.14 20.82
N TRP A 201 -2.74 -6.49 22.07
CA TRP A 201 -3.60 -7.63 22.38
C TRP A 201 -4.95 -7.54 21.68
N LEU A 202 -5.66 -6.40 21.80
CA LEU A 202 -6.98 -6.22 21.17
C LEU A 202 -6.95 -6.43 19.65
N ARG A 203 -5.96 -5.85 18.94
CA ARG A 203 -5.80 -6.04 17.49
C ARG A 203 -5.59 -7.51 17.13
N THR A 204 -4.85 -8.24 17.95
CA THR A 204 -4.57 -9.66 17.73
C THR A 204 -5.82 -10.51 18.01
N ALA A 205 -6.50 -10.28 19.13
CA ALA A 205 -7.74 -10.97 19.49
C ALA A 205 -8.89 -10.70 18.50
N ASP A 206 -8.95 -9.50 17.90
CA ASP A 206 -9.90 -9.16 16.83
C ASP A 206 -9.68 -9.97 15.56
N LYS A 207 -8.43 -10.30 15.20
CA LYS A 207 -8.12 -11.16 14.05
C LYS A 207 -8.64 -12.58 14.31
N VAL A 208 -8.37 -13.11 15.50
CA VAL A 208 -8.77 -14.46 15.93
C VAL A 208 -10.30 -14.59 16.03
N LYS A 209 -10.97 -13.72 16.79
CA LYS A 209 -12.44 -13.76 16.98
C LYS A 209 -13.19 -12.89 15.97
N SER A 210 -12.63 -12.72 14.77
CA SER A 210 -13.10 -11.78 13.75
C SER A 210 -14.57 -11.97 13.34
N ARG A 211 -15.08 -13.21 13.32
CA ARG A 211 -16.49 -13.50 13.00
C ARG A 211 -17.44 -12.98 14.08
N GLN A 212 -17.18 -13.31 15.34
CA GLN A 212 -17.97 -12.88 16.49
C GLN A 212 -17.87 -11.36 16.67
N GLN A 213 -16.67 -10.81 16.54
CA GLN A 213 -16.41 -9.37 16.66
C GLN A 213 -17.12 -8.56 15.57
N LYS A 214 -17.03 -8.95 14.29
CA LYS A 214 -17.78 -8.30 13.19
C LYS A 214 -19.28 -8.36 13.43
N LYS A 215 -19.80 -9.52 13.84
CA LYS A 215 -21.23 -9.72 14.12
C LYS A 215 -21.72 -8.85 15.27
N LEU A 216 -20.91 -8.68 16.34
CA LEU A 216 -21.20 -7.75 17.42
C LEU A 216 -21.22 -6.31 16.89
N LEU A 217 -20.13 -5.83 16.26
CA LEU A 217 -20.00 -4.45 15.80
C LEU A 217 -21.11 -4.05 14.81
N LEU A 218 -21.51 -4.93 13.89
CA LEU A 218 -22.64 -4.71 12.98
C LEU A 218 -23.97 -4.43 13.69
N VAL A 219 -24.17 -4.94 14.91
CA VAL A 219 -25.32 -4.61 15.75
C VAL A 219 -25.13 -3.24 16.42
N LEU A 220 -23.93 -2.98 16.96
CA LEU A 220 -23.66 -1.75 17.73
C LEU A 220 -23.73 -0.48 16.86
N ASP A 221 -23.42 -0.58 15.56
CA ASP A 221 -23.56 0.52 14.57
C ASP A 221 -25.00 1.00 14.38
N ASN A 222 -25.98 0.12 14.55
CA ASN A 222 -27.40 0.44 14.37
C ASN A 222 -28.05 1.02 15.65
N LEU A 223 -27.29 1.11 16.74
CA LEU A 223 -27.70 1.76 17.97
C LEU A 223 -27.44 3.28 17.86
N ASN A 224 -27.86 4.04 18.86
CA ASN A 224 -27.34 5.38 19.11
C ASN A 224 -27.33 5.58 20.62
N LEU A 225 -26.26 5.15 21.29
CA LEU A 225 -26.20 5.06 22.75
C LEU A 225 -24.89 5.65 23.26
N PRO A 226 -24.94 6.65 24.16
CA PRO A 226 -23.75 7.07 24.88
C PRO A 226 -23.29 5.94 25.81
N VAL A 227 -21.99 5.78 26.00
CA VAL A 227 -21.40 4.93 27.04
C VAL A 227 -21.88 5.40 28.43
N ASN A 228 -21.83 6.70 28.67
CA ASN A 228 -22.57 7.41 29.72
C ASN A 228 -22.69 8.91 29.36
N GLU A 229 -23.44 9.68 30.14
CA GLU A 229 -23.68 11.13 29.91
C GLU A 229 -22.70 12.06 30.66
N ASP A 230 -21.78 11.53 31.48
CA ASP A 230 -20.79 12.33 32.21
C ASP A 230 -19.54 12.57 31.36
N VAL A 231 -19.26 13.84 31.11
CA VAL A 231 -18.12 14.28 30.29
C VAL A 231 -16.82 14.38 31.10
N ARG A 232 -16.89 14.34 32.44
CA ARG A 232 -15.72 14.42 33.34
C ARG A 232 -15.00 13.07 33.38
N VAL A 233 -13.73 13.05 33.02
CA VAL A 233 -12.96 11.80 32.82
C VAL A 233 -13.03 10.87 34.02
N TYR A 234 -12.76 11.36 35.24
CA TYR A 234 -12.70 10.50 36.43
C TYR A 234 -14.01 9.77 36.72
N SER A 235 -15.11 10.50 36.90
CA SER A 235 -16.42 9.91 37.22
C SER A 235 -17.01 9.11 36.06
N SER A 236 -16.80 9.57 34.82
CA SER A 236 -17.22 8.87 33.61
C SER A 236 -16.52 7.50 33.46
N VAL A 237 -15.19 7.47 33.54
CA VAL A 237 -14.40 6.24 33.38
C VAL A 237 -14.66 5.26 34.53
N MET A 238 -14.71 5.75 35.77
CA MET A 238 -14.96 4.90 36.94
C MET A 238 -16.38 4.31 36.95
N SER A 239 -17.39 5.06 36.52
CA SER A 239 -18.77 4.54 36.44
C SER A 239 -18.94 3.53 35.29
N THR A 240 -18.40 3.82 34.10
CA THR A 240 -18.34 2.87 32.97
C THR A 240 -17.67 1.57 33.39
N TRP A 241 -16.48 1.63 33.97
CA TRP A 241 -15.71 0.45 34.36
C TRP A 241 -16.46 -0.46 35.33
N LYS A 242 -17.03 0.10 36.41
CA LYS A 242 -17.87 -0.65 37.37
C LYS A 242 -19.07 -1.30 36.69
N THR A 243 -19.82 -0.51 35.91
CA THR A 243 -21.03 -0.98 35.21
C THR A 243 -20.70 -2.13 34.26
N SER A 244 -19.62 -2.01 33.46
CA SER A 244 -19.19 -3.05 32.53
C SER A 244 -18.78 -4.33 33.27
N LEU A 245 -17.99 -4.22 34.34
CA LEU A 245 -17.55 -5.37 35.14
C LEU A 245 -18.72 -6.12 35.78
N GLU A 246 -19.62 -5.39 36.46
CA GLU A 246 -20.77 -5.97 37.18
C GLU A 246 -21.78 -6.61 36.21
N THR A 247 -22.09 -5.93 35.09
CA THR A 247 -22.98 -6.49 34.06
C THR A 247 -22.41 -7.79 33.47
N MET A 248 -21.10 -7.83 33.20
CA MET A 248 -20.45 -8.99 32.60
C MET A 248 -20.29 -10.17 33.57
N GLU A 249 -19.98 -9.91 34.84
CA GLU A 249 -19.99 -10.92 35.90
C GLU A 249 -21.37 -11.59 36.01
N ASN A 250 -22.45 -10.81 35.94
CA ASN A 250 -23.82 -11.35 35.98
C ASN A 250 -24.17 -12.16 34.73
N LEU A 251 -23.86 -11.65 33.53
CA LEU A 251 -24.09 -12.39 32.27
C LEU A 251 -23.37 -13.74 32.26
N ILE A 252 -22.09 -13.77 32.63
CA ILE A 252 -21.28 -14.99 32.68
C ILE A 252 -21.86 -16.01 33.67
N ARG A 253 -22.44 -15.54 34.79
CA ARG A 253 -23.16 -16.37 35.77
C ARG A 253 -24.53 -16.87 35.29
N GLY A 254 -24.96 -16.53 34.07
CA GLY A 254 -26.25 -16.94 33.52
C GLY A 254 -27.42 -16.06 33.94
N ILE A 255 -27.16 -14.89 34.52
CA ILE A 255 -28.18 -13.94 34.95
C ILE A 255 -28.47 -12.99 33.77
N PRO A 256 -29.71 -12.93 33.25
CA PRO A 256 -30.07 -11.99 32.19
C PRO A 256 -29.83 -10.55 32.65
N GLN A 257 -29.35 -9.68 31.77
CA GLN A 257 -29.17 -8.25 32.05
C GLN A 257 -29.90 -7.41 31.00
N ALA A 258 -30.39 -6.24 31.40
CA ALA A 258 -30.96 -5.25 30.50
C ALA A 258 -30.15 -3.95 30.61
N VAL A 259 -29.77 -3.35 29.48
CA VAL A 259 -28.93 -2.14 29.44
C VAL A 259 -29.56 -1.03 28.62
N GLU A 260 -29.40 0.19 29.12
CA GLU A 260 -29.87 1.45 28.49
C GLU A 260 -28.72 2.32 27.95
N ASN A 261 -27.46 1.94 28.17
CA ASN A 261 -26.27 2.68 27.76
C ASN A 261 -25.20 1.76 27.14
N GLY A 262 -24.16 2.38 26.59
CA GLY A 262 -23.09 1.68 25.87
C GLY A 262 -22.03 0.98 26.73
N ALA A 263 -22.04 1.13 28.06
CA ALA A 263 -20.93 0.69 28.92
C ALA A 263 -20.65 -0.81 28.85
N ALA A 264 -21.67 -1.66 29.06
CA ALA A 264 -21.51 -3.11 28.99
C ALA A 264 -21.18 -3.58 27.56
N LEU A 265 -21.72 -2.90 26.54
CA LEU A 265 -21.49 -3.20 25.12
C LEU A 265 -20.05 -2.91 24.70
N LEU A 266 -19.42 -1.86 25.24
CA LEU A 266 -17.98 -1.62 25.11
C LEU A 266 -17.16 -2.75 25.77
N GLY A 267 -17.61 -3.26 26.92
CA GLY A 267 -17.04 -4.44 27.59
C GLY A 267 -17.05 -5.70 26.72
N LEU A 268 -18.17 -5.99 26.04
CA LEU A 268 -18.25 -7.09 25.07
C LEU A 268 -17.19 -6.98 23.98
N ALA A 269 -17.08 -5.79 23.37
CA ALA A 269 -16.14 -5.54 22.28
C ALA A 269 -14.67 -5.53 22.76
N ALA A 270 -14.40 -5.18 24.02
CA ALA A 270 -13.06 -5.09 24.60
C ALA A 270 -12.54 -6.41 25.18
N TRP A 271 -13.41 -7.30 25.66
CA TRP A 271 -13.01 -8.50 26.41
C TRP A 271 -13.21 -9.82 25.65
N HIS A 272 -13.76 -9.74 24.42
CA HIS A 272 -13.97 -10.86 23.50
C HIS A 272 -14.79 -12.02 24.08
N ILE A 273 -15.75 -11.71 24.95
CA ILE A 273 -16.75 -12.63 25.51
C ILE A 273 -18.11 -12.23 24.93
N TYR A 274 -18.80 -13.16 24.25
CA TYR A 274 -19.95 -12.86 23.39
C TYR A 274 -21.24 -13.54 23.89
N PRO A 275 -22.01 -12.92 24.82
CA PRO A 275 -23.30 -13.45 25.23
C PRO A 275 -24.30 -13.43 24.08
N ASP A 276 -25.36 -14.24 24.22
CA ASP A 276 -26.55 -14.06 23.39
C ASP A 276 -27.19 -12.69 23.70
N MET A 277 -27.69 -12.00 22.67
CA MET A 277 -28.26 -10.66 22.80
C MET A 277 -29.67 -10.57 22.24
N VAL A 278 -30.51 -9.73 22.84
CA VAL A 278 -31.84 -9.36 22.34
C VAL A 278 -31.90 -7.85 22.16
N VAL A 279 -32.08 -7.39 20.92
CA VAL A 279 -32.06 -5.97 20.56
C VAL A 279 -33.49 -5.49 20.28
N VAL A 280 -34.08 -4.81 21.26
CA VAL A 280 -35.50 -4.47 21.26
C VAL A 280 -35.76 -3.32 20.27
N GLY A 281 -36.55 -3.59 19.22
CA GLY A 281 -36.82 -2.65 18.13
C GLY A 281 -35.84 -2.73 16.95
N SER A 282 -35.02 -3.78 16.87
CA SER A 282 -34.27 -4.18 15.68
C SER A 282 -35.10 -5.08 14.77
N ASP A 283 -34.87 -5.02 13.45
CA ASP A 283 -35.46 -5.95 12.47
C ASP A 283 -34.94 -7.40 12.65
N LYS A 284 -33.83 -7.56 13.37
CA LYS A 284 -33.31 -8.84 13.88
C LYS A 284 -33.17 -8.72 15.40
N PRO A 285 -34.22 -9.05 16.19
CA PRO A 285 -34.18 -8.88 17.63
C PRO A 285 -33.25 -9.91 18.30
N ASP A 286 -33.32 -11.18 17.92
CA ASP A 286 -32.54 -12.25 18.56
C ASP A 286 -31.18 -12.48 17.89
N MET A 287 -30.10 -12.31 18.65
CA MET A 287 -28.73 -12.62 18.24
C MET A 287 -28.14 -13.75 19.08
N ARG A 288 -28.05 -14.94 18.50
CA ARG A 288 -27.34 -16.09 19.08
C ARG A 288 -25.85 -16.01 18.80
N MET A 289 -25.04 -15.88 19.84
CA MET A 289 -23.57 -15.93 19.79
C MET A 289 -23.03 -17.27 20.30
N GLN A 290 -23.73 -17.91 21.24
CA GLN A 290 -23.40 -19.24 21.77
C GLN A 290 -21.96 -19.38 22.32
N ASP A 291 -21.43 -18.32 22.93
CA ASP A 291 -20.12 -18.38 23.57
C ASP A 291 -20.16 -19.26 24.82
N THR A 292 -19.32 -20.30 24.84
CA THR A 292 -19.27 -21.33 25.90
C THR A 292 -18.81 -20.77 27.26
N LEU A 293 -18.24 -19.56 27.28
CA LEU A 293 -17.85 -18.87 28.51
C LEU A 293 -19.01 -18.16 29.22
N VAL A 294 -20.20 -18.10 28.59
CA VAL A 294 -21.41 -17.51 29.16
C VAL A 294 -22.37 -18.63 29.56
N ALA A 295 -22.75 -18.71 30.83
CA ALA A 295 -23.65 -19.76 31.28
C ALA A 295 -25.07 -19.60 30.66
N PRO A 296 -25.79 -20.70 30.40
CA PRO A 296 -27.15 -20.65 29.87
C PRO A 296 -28.07 -19.73 30.68
N GLY A 297 -28.78 -18.83 30.00
CA GLY A 297 -29.58 -17.76 30.62
C GLY A 297 -28.88 -16.39 30.62
N GLY A 298 -27.57 -16.32 30.39
CA GLY A 298 -26.79 -15.08 30.28
C GLY A 298 -27.08 -14.31 28.99
N VAL A 299 -28.29 -13.74 28.89
CA VAL A 299 -28.78 -12.99 27.73
C VAL A 299 -28.77 -11.50 28.03
N LEU A 300 -28.18 -10.71 27.14
CA LEU A 300 -28.15 -9.24 27.24
C LEU A 300 -29.27 -8.61 26.40
N THR A 301 -30.20 -7.93 27.05
CA THR A 301 -31.25 -7.15 26.39
C THR A 301 -30.83 -5.70 26.22
N VAL A 302 -30.88 -5.18 25.00
CA VAL A 302 -30.52 -3.79 24.65
C VAL A 302 -31.77 -3.02 24.26
N GLY A 303 -32.06 -1.93 24.98
CA GLY A 303 -33.16 -1.01 24.65
C GLY A 303 -32.73 0.05 23.64
N ILE A 304 -33.45 0.18 22.52
CA ILE A 304 -33.22 1.28 21.56
C ILE A 304 -34.09 2.49 21.92
N LYS A 305 -33.46 3.59 22.35
CA LYS A 305 -34.08 4.93 22.26
C LYS A 305 -33.82 5.46 20.85
N ARG A 306 -34.87 5.66 20.03
CA ARG A 306 -34.77 6.31 18.70
C ARG A 306 -35.19 7.79 18.80
N PRO A 307 -34.27 8.76 18.80
CA PRO A 307 -34.62 10.13 18.39
C PRO A 307 -35.08 10.12 16.93
N ARG A 308 -36.09 10.92 16.61
CA ARG A 308 -36.60 11.07 15.25
C ARG A 308 -35.71 12.08 14.51
N LYS A 309 -35.20 11.72 13.33
CA LYS A 309 -34.28 12.54 12.53
C LYS A 309 -34.77 14.00 12.37
N THR A 310 -33.87 14.94 12.61
CA THR A 310 -33.82 16.24 11.93
C THR A 310 -32.60 16.25 11.02
N ASP A 311 -32.69 16.90 9.87
CA ASP A 311 -31.65 16.83 8.84
C ASP A 311 -30.40 17.64 9.23
N GLY A 312 -29.26 16.95 9.35
CA GLY A 312 -27.98 17.51 9.79
C GLY A 312 -27.21 16.51 10.64
N GLU A 313 -26.12 15.97 10.08
CA GLU A 313 -25.10 15.06 10.65
C GLU A 313 -25.11 14.84 12.18
N GLU A 314 -25.44 13.63 12.66
CA GLU A 314 -25.10 13.14 14.01
C GLU A 314 -25.17 11.59 14.12
N SER A 315 -24.41 11.03 15.06
CA SER A 315 -24.19 9.59 15.36
C SER A 315 -25.48 8.80 15.65
N GLN A 316 -25.63 7.46 15.59
CA GLN A 316 -24.86 6.33 15.01
C GLN A 316 -23.38 6.20 15.40
N GLY A 317 -22.90 5.22 16.19
CA GLY A 317 -23.57 4.16 16.96
C GLY A 317 -23.35 4.25 18.47
N ILE A 318 -22.42 3.48 19.04
CA ILE A 318 -22.02 3.65 20.46
C ILE A 318 -20.89 4.68 20.55
N TYR A 319 -21.09 5.73 21.34
CA TYR A 319 -20.12 6.83 21.48
C TYR A 319 -19.78 7.14 22.94
N TRP A 320 -18.62 7.73 23.17
CA TRP A 320 -18.18 8.20 24.49
C TRP A 320 -17.50 9.56 24.34
N SER A 321 -17.99 10.55 25.08
CA SER A 321 -17.56 11.94 25.00
C SER A 321 -16.88 12.34 26.32
N LEU A 322 -15.60 12.70 26.27
CA LEU A 322 -14.75 12.98 27.43
C LEU A 322 -14.03 14.33 27.27
N SER A 323 -13.91 15.11 28.34
CA SER A 323 -13.17 16.38 28.36
C SER A 323 -11.72 16.17 28.81
N LEU A 324 -10.81 15.96 27.87
CA LEU A 324 -9.43 15.55 28.12
C LEU A 324 -8.54 16.74 28.49
N ALA A 325 -8.27 16.93 29.79
CA ALA A 325 -7.39 17.98 30.29
C ALA A 325 -5.89 17.70 30.05
N HIS A 326 -5.53 16.41 29.93
CA HIS A 326 -4.15 15.94 29.88
C HIS A 326 -3.67 15.53 28.47
N LEU A 327 -4.41 15.89 27.41
CA LEU A 327 -4.06 15.61 26.01
C LEU A 327 -3.04 16.61 25.45
N ARG A 328 -3.08 17.87 25.92
CA ARG A 328 -2.22 18.96 25.46
C ARG A 328 -1.30 19.46 26.57
N TYR A 329 -0.13 19.99 26.22
CA TYR A 329 0.81 20.60 27.18
C TYR A 329 0.22 21.85 27.86
N TYR A 330 -0.62 22.60 27.14
CA TYR A 330 -1.32 23.79 27.63
C TYR A 330 -2.61 24.00 26.84
N GLY A 331 -3.60 24.65 27.47
CA GLY A 331 -4.89 25.01 26.88
C GLY A 331 -6.07 24.49 27.71
N SER A 332 -7.28 24.83 27.28
CA SER A 332 -8.51 24.26 27.85
C SER A 332 -8.60 22.76 27.57
N PRO A 333 -9.25 21.97 28.45
CA PRO A 333 -9.57 20.57 28.18
C PRO A 333 -10.26 20.38 26.83
N VAL A 334 -9.85 19.34 26.10
CA VAL A 334 -10.36 19.05 24.75
C VAL A 334 -11.55 18.11 24.88
N LEU A 335 -12.74 18.58 24.50
CA LEU A 335 -13.89 17.70 24.34
C LEU A 335 -13.62 16.75 23.17
N THR A 336 -13.56 15.45 23.47
CA THR A 336 -13.22 14.38 22.54
C THR A 336 -14.36 13.37 22.57
N GLU A 337 -15.05 13.22 21.44
CA GLU A 337 -16.02 12.15 21.24
C GLU A 337 -15.41 11.05 20.36
N ARG A 338 -15.51 9.81 20.82
CA ARG A 338 -15.08 8.62 20.06
C ARG A 338 -16.19 7.61 19.97
N GLN A 339 -16.25 6.93 18.83
CA GLN A 339 -17.35 6.05 18.47
C GLN A 339 -16.83 4.66 18.10
N LEU A 340 -17.55 3.64 18.56
CA LEU A 340 -17.36 2.26 18.13
C LEU A 340 -18.11 2.07 16.80
N SER A 341 -17.42 1.53 15.79
CA SER A 341 -17.91 1.38 14.42
C SER A 341 -17.55 0.01 13.82
N SER A 342 -18.41 -0.53 12.96
CA SER A 342 -18.18 -1.74 12.16
C SER A 342 -17.42 -1.47 10.86
N ASP A 343 -17.31 -0.22 10.44
CA ASP A 343 -16.20 0.23 9.58
C ASP A 343 -14.93 0.08 10.43
N THR A 344 -14.31 -1.10 10.34
CA THR A 344 -13.07 -1.40 11.04
C THR A 344 -12.08 -0.29 10.68
N SER A 345 -11.48 0.33 11.71
CA SER A 345 -10.50 1.41 11.51
C SER A 345 -9.31 0.99 10.63
N ARG A 346 -9.17 -0.32 10.38
CA ARG A 346 -8.20 -0.94 9.50
C ARG A 346 -8.89 -1.86 8.48
N LEU A 347 -8.40 -1.84 7.25
CA LEU A 347 -8.84 -2.67 6.11
C LEU A 347 -7.69 -3.60 5.69
N THR A 348 -7.98 -4.80 5.18
CA THR A 348 -6.96 -5.56 4.43
C THR A 348 -6.61 -4.81 3.15
N PHE A 349 -5.43 -5.06 2.55
CA PHE A 349 -5.06 -4.36 1.32
C PHE A 349 -6.08 -4.57 0.18
N SER A 350 -6.67 -5.76 0.04
CA SER A 350 -7.78 -6.01 -0.91
C SER A 350 -9.05 -5.22 -0.59
N GLN A 351 -9.44 -5.09 0.68
CA GLN A 351 -10.58 -4.26 1.06
C GLN A 351 -10.28 -2.77 0.80
N PHE A 352 -9.03 -2.36 0.99
CA PHE A 352 -8.59 -1.01 0.66
C PHE A 352 -8.66 -0.75 -0.84
N THR A 353 -8.19 -1.64 -1.72
CA THR A 353 -8.35 -1.47 -3.18
C THR A 353 -9.82 -1.42 -3.61
N GLN A 354 -10.74 -2.09 -2.91
CA GLN A 354 -12.19 -1.93 -3.10
C GLN A 354 -12.67 -0.49 -2.81
N THR A 355 -12.12 0.17 -1.79
CA THR A 355 -12.40 1.60 -1.53
C THR A 355 -11.76 2.52 -2.57
N VAL A 356 -10.55 2.21 -3.07
CA VAL A 356 -9.91 2.97 -4.16
C VAL A 356 -10.74 2.88 -5.46
N PHE A 357 -11.27 1.70 -5.78
CA PHE A 357 -12.23 1.52 -6.87
C PHE A 357 -13.50 2.34 -6.65
N GLY A 358 -14.05 2.33 -5.43
CA GLY A 358 -15.15 3.22 -5.05
C GLY A 358 -14.84 4.71 -5.25
N SER A 359 -13.63 5.15 -4.90
CA SER A 359 -13.18 6.54 -5.12
C SER A 359 -13.12 6.90 -6.60
N LEU A 360 -12.60 6.01 -7.45
CA LEU A 360 -12.57 6.23 -8.91
C LEU A 360 -13.98 6.35 -9.50
N LEU A 361 -14.89 5.44 -9.10
CA LEU A 361 -16.30 5.52 -9.50
C LEU A 361 -17.01 6.78 -8.96
N GLY A 362 -16.60 7.26 -7.78
CA GLY A 362 -17.09 8.52 -7.19
C GLY A 362 -16.67 9.75 -7.99
N CYS A 363 -15.42 9.82 -8.45
CA CYS A 363 -14.96 10.89 -9.35
C CYS A 363 -15.73 10.91 -10.69
N TRP A 364 -16.19 9.75 -11.15
CA TRP A 364 -17.00 9.61 -12.36
C TRP A 364 -18.52 9.69 -12.11
N SER A 365 -18.96 9.97 -10.87
CA SER A 365 -20.37 10.03 -10.47
C SER A 365 -21.19 8.75 -10.75
N VAL A 366 -20.55 7.58 -10.87
CA VAL A 366 -21.20 6.30 -11.16
C VAL A 366 -21.97 5.81 -9.93
N GLN A 367 -23.26 5.51 -10.08
CA GLN A 367 -24.17 5.13 -8.97
C GLN A 367 -24.99 3.88 -9.30
N GLY A 368 -25.55 3.24 -8.26
CA GLY A 368 -26.56 2.18 -8.40
C GLY A 368 -26.16 1.03 -9.33
N SER A 369 -27.00 0.78 -10.34
CA SER A 369 -26.81 -0.26 -11.37
C SER A 369 -25.51 -0.09 -12.15
N ASP A 370 -25.07 1.15 -12.36
CA ASP A 370 -24.03 1.50 -13.31
C ASP A 370 -22.65 1.04 -12.83
N VAL A 371 -22.52 0.80 -11.52
CA VAL A 371 -21.36 0.13 -10.91
C VAL A 371 -21.14 -1.27 -11.51
N THR A 372 -22.21 -2.00 -11.87
CA THR A 372 -22.09 -3.31 -12.54
C THR A 372 -21.64 -3.17 -14.00
N VAL A 373 -22.00 -2.08 -14.68
CA VAL A 373 -21.54 -1.75 -16.03
C VAL A 373 -20.06 -1.37 -16.00
N ALA A 374 -19.64 -0.54 -15.04
CA ALA A 374 -18.24 -0.20 -14.82
C ALA A 374 -17.39 -1.43 -14.48
N CYS A 375 -17.91 -2.40 -13.71
CA CYS A 375 -17.20 -3.66 -13.47
C CYS A 375 -17.01 -4.48 -14.76
N ARG A 376 -18.01 -4.52 -15.65
CA ARG A 376 -17.89 -5.15 -16.98
C ARG A 376 -16.88 -4.42 -17.86
N PHE A 377 -16.81 -3.10 -17.81
CA PHE A 377 -15.79 -2.31 -18.50
C PHE A 377 -14.36 -2.69 -18.08
N PHE A 378 -14.03 -2.65 -16.78
CA PHE A 378 -12.70 -3.04 -16.31
C PHE A 378 -12.34 -4.51 -16.61
N SER A 379 -13.34 -5.40 -16.56
CA SER A 379 -13.18 -6.80 -16.95
C SER A 379 -12.85 -6.94 -18.44
N ALA A 380 -13.57 -6.21 -19.31
CA ALA A 380 -13.35 -6.21 -20.75
C ALA A 380 -12.00 -5.57 -21.14
N VAL A 381 -11.58 -4.49 -20.46
CA VAL A 381 -10.24 -3.90 -20.64
C VAL A 381 -9.15 -4.93 -20.33
N ALA A 382 -9.16 -5.52 -19.13
CA ALA A 382 -8.13 -6.48 -18.75
C ALA A 382 -8.10 -7.72 -19.65
N GLU A 383 -9.26 -8.19 -20.12
CA GLU A 383 -9.32 -9.31 -21.05
C GLU A 383 -8.81 -8.97 -22.46
N THR A 384 -8.96 -7.72 -22.91
CA THR A 384 -8.30 -7.24 -24.14
C THR A 384 -6.78 -7.21 -23.98
N LEU A 385 -6.25 -6.74 -22.84
CA LEU A 385 -4.81 -6.73 -22.58
C LEU A 385 -4.23 -8.15 -22.47
N ARG A 386 -4.91 -9.07 -21.77
CA ARG A 386 -4.48 -10.49 -21.64
C ARG A 386 -4.43 -11.21 -22.99
N ARG A 387 -5.45 -11.02 -23.83
CA ARG A 387 -5.49 -11.61 -25.18
C ARG A 387 -4.28 -11.19 -26.01
N GLU A 388 -3.83 -9.94 -25.89
CA GLU A 388 -2.65 -9.47 -26.62
C GLU A 388 -1.34 -9.99 -26.03
N VAL A 389 -1.15 -9.98 -24.71
CA VAL A 389 0.05 -10.59 -24.08
C VAL A 389 0.15 -12.11 -24.36
N THR A 390 -0.98 -12.77 -24.59
CA THR A 390 -1.00 -14.19 -25.01
C THR A 390 -0.57 -14.36 -26.48
N ARG A 391 -0.76 -13.35 -27.33
CA ARG A 391 -0.32 -13.34 -28.75
C ARG A 391 1.13 -12.89 -28.90
N ASP A 392 1.54 -11.91 -28.10
CA ASP A 392 2.87 -11.29 -28.08
C ASP A 392 3.39 -11.25 -26.63
N PRO A 393 4.00 -12.36 -26.14
CA PRO A 393 4.54 -12.43 -24.78
C PRO A 393 5.72 -11.50 -24.53
N ASP A 394 6.40 -11.05 -25.58
CA ASP A 394 7.56 -10.16 -25.49
C ASP A 394 7.14 -8.68 -25.30
N ASN A 395 5.84 -8.38 -25.28
CA ASN A 395 5.30 -7.05 -25.00
C ASN A 395 5.39 -6.70 -23.51
N ILE A 396 6.59 -6.31 -23.08
CA ILE A 396 6.92 -5.98 -21.68
C ILE A 396 5.92 -4.98 -21.08
N THR A 397 5.53 -3.93 -21.82
CA THR A 397 4.57 -2.91 -21.35
C THR A 397 3.26 -3.51 -20.90
N LEU A 398 2.62 -4.32 -21.76
CA LEU A 398 1.32 -4.90 -21.46
C LEU A 398 1.44 -5.96 -20.35
N SER A 399 2.55 -6.69 -20.30
CA SER A 399 2.86 -7.62 -19.20
C SER A 399 2.98 -6.90 -17.86
N GLU A 400 3.66 -5.74 -17.78
CA GLU A 400 3.74 -4.94 -16.55
C GLU A 400 2.35 -4.42 -16.12
N MET A 401 1.51 -3.94 -17.04
CA MET A 401 0.15 -3.48 -16.73
C MET A 401 -0.77 -4.59 -16.21
N LEU A 402 -0.46 -5.86 -16.45
CA LEU A 402 -1.23 -6.99 -15.94
C LEU A 402 -0.74 -7.50 -14.58
N LYS A 403 0.46 -7.11 -14.11
CA LYS A 403 0.98 -7.54 -12.80
C LYS A 403 0.04 -7.12 -11.65
N PRO A 404 -0.11 -7.92 -10.59
CA PRO A 404 -1.01 -7.62 -9.47
C PRO A 404 -0.77 -6.26 -8.81
N ALA A 405 0.50 -5.81 -8.78
CA ALA A 405 0.89 -4.52 -8.24
C ALA A 405 0.39 -3.31 -9.05
N TYR A 406 0.06 -3.45 -10.34
CA TYR A 406 -0.37 -2.31 -11.16
C TYR A 406 -1.79 -1.86 -10.82
N TRP A 407 -2.04 -0.54 -10.81
CA TRP A 407 -3.34 0.00 -10.40
C TRP A 407 -4.50 -0.56 -11.22
N LEU A 408 -4.34 -0.77 -12.53
CA LEU A 408 -5.41 -1.32 -13.37
C LEU A 408 -5.71 -2.76 -12.98
N SER A 409 -4.70 -3.56 -12.64
CA SER A 409 -4.87 -4.92 -12.14
C SER A 409 -5.54 -4.94 -10.77
N GLN A 410 -5.15 -4.05 -9.85
CA GLN A 410 -5.81 -3.87 -8.54
C GLN A 410 -7.29 -3.48 -8.68
N ILE A 411 -7.60 -2.52 -9.56
CA ILE A 411 -8.97 -2.04 -9.83
C ILE A 411 -9.81 -3.13 -10.50
N THR A 412 -9.25 -3.85 -11.50
CA THR A 412 -9.95 -4.97 -12.13
C THR A 412 -10.18 -6.11 -11.13
N ALA A 413 -9.24 -6.40 -10.23
CA ALA A 413 -9.45 -7.39 -9.17
C ALA A 413 -10.60 -6.98 -8.24
N ALA A 414 -10.68 -5.71 -7.80
CA ALA A 414 -11.79 -5.20 -7.00
C ALA A 414 -13.15 -5.24 -7.75
N ALA A 415 -13.16 -4.94 -9.05
CA ALA A 415 -14.32 -5.02 -9.91
C ALA A 415 -14.81 -6.47 -10.11
N LEU A 416 -13.87 -7.41 -10.32
CA LEU A 416 -14.15 -8.84 -10.44
C LEU A 416 -14.69 -9.40 -9.13
N SER A 417 -14.05 -9.12 -7.98
CA SER A 417 -14.51 -9.53 -6.66
C SER A 417 -15.95 -9.10 -6.39
N TYR A 418 -16.30 -7.84 -6.69
CA TYR A 418 -17.69 -7.37 -6.53
C TYR A 418 -18.69 -8.08 -7.47
N SER A 419 -18.23 -8.53 -8.64
CA SER A 419 -19.07 -9.14 -9.68
C SER A 419 -19.27 -10.65 -9.51
N THR A 420 -18.28 -11.36 -8.95
CA THR A 420 -18.28 -12.83 -8.82
C THR A 420 -18.80 -13.34 -7.48
N VAL A 421 -18.82 -12.51 -6.43
CA VAL A 421 -19.34 -12.91 -5.11
C VAL A 421 -20.82 -13.27 -5.18
N SER A 422 -21.10 -14.53 -4.87
CA SER A 422 -22.44 -15.11 -4.74
C SER A 422 -23.07 -14.85 -3.37
N GLU A 423 -22.26 -14.66 -2.32
CA GLU A 423 -22.74 -14.43 -0.96
C GLU A 423 -23.26 -13.00 -0.74
N ALA A 424 -24.53 -12.87 -0.38
CA ALA A 424 -25.18 -11.57 -0.22
C ALA A 424 -24.56 -10.70 0.91
N GLU A 425 -24.02 -11.32 1.96
CA GLU A 425 -23.40 -10.62 3.10
C GLU A 425 -22.03 -10.05 2.74
N GLU A 426 -21.19 -10.83 2.04
CA GLU A 426 -19.91 -10.36 1.51
C GLU A 426 -20.11 -9.28 0.44
N ARG A 427 -21.06 -9.47 -0.48
CA ARG A 427 -21.40 -8.46 -1.51
C ARG A 427 -21.88 -7.14 -0.90
N ASN A 428 -22.66 -7.18 0.18
CA ASN A 428 -23.05 -5.99 0.92
C ASN A 428 -21.84 -5.32 1.61
N THR A 429 -20.88 -6.10 2.10
CA THR A 429 -19.62 -5.58 2.67
C THR A 429 -18.78 -4.87 1.60
N LEU A 430 -18.60 -5.48 0.42
CA LEU A 430 -17.91 -4.83 -0.70
C LEU A 430 -18.66 -3.57 -1.18
N TRP A 431 -19.99 -3.59 -1.18
CA TRP A 431 -20.81 -2.42 -1.50
C TRP A 431 -20.63 -1.26 -0.52
N LYS A 432 -20.54 -1.54 0.79
CA LYS A 432 -20.21 -0.51 1.81
C LYS A 432 -18.85 0.13 1.52
N LEU A 433 -17.83 -0.67 1.18
CA LEU A 433 -16.48 -0.19 0.84
C LEU A 433 -16.47 0.66 -0.43
N ILE A 434 -17.20 0.26 -1.49
CA ILE A 434 -17.39 1.07 -2.70
C ILE A 434 -18.02 2.42 -2.33
N ARG A 435 -19.11 2.42 -1.56
CA ARG A 435 -19.79 3.66 -1.13
C ARG A 435 -18.92 4.53 -0.22
N LEU A 436 -18.05 3.95 0.60
CA LEU A 436 -17.08 4.69 1.41
C LEU A 436 -16.09 5.42 0.50
N GLY A 437 -15.51 4.72 -0.48
CA GLY A 437 -14.65 5.29 -1.51
C GLY A 437 -15.33 6.45 -2.24
N GLN A 438 -16.56 6.25 -2.73
CA GLN A 438 -17.34 7.28 -3.40
C GLN A 438 -17.51 8.55 -2.55
N ARG A 439 -17.78 8.42 -1.24
CA ARG A 439 -17.89 9.55 -0.29
C ARG A 439 -16.56 10.26 0.01
N ARG A 440 -15.43 9.70 -0.41
CA ARG A 440 -14.07 10.22 -0.18
C ARG A 440 -13.30 10.52 -1.48
N ALA A 441 -13.92 10.29 -2.63
CA ALA A 441 -13.33 10.45 -3.96
C ALA A 441 -12.64 11.81 -4.18
N SER A 442 -13.35 12.90 -3.86
CA SER A 442 -12.87 14.29 -4.00
C SER A 442 -11.70 14.67 -3.08
N ILE A 443 -11.42 13.87 -2.04
CA ILE A 443 -10.32 14.08 -1.10
C ILE A 443 -9.16 13.16 -1.44
N PHE A 444 -9.42 11.86 -1.59
CA PHE A 444 -8.37 10.85 -1.77
C PHE A 444 -7.66 10.94 -3.12
N LEU A 445 -8.41 11.26 -4.19
CA LEU A 445 -7.90 11.37 -5.57
C LEU A 445 -7.64 12.84 -6.01
N GLN A 446 -7.59 13.78 -5.06
CA GLN A 446 -7.34 15.19 -5.36
C GLN A 446 -5.95 15.41 -6.00
N ASN A 447 -5.86 16.39 -6.91
CA ASN A 447 -4.64 16.68 -7.67
C ASN A 447 -3.65 17.58 -6.88
N PRO A 448 -2.33 17.28 -6.86
CA PRO A 448 -1.31 18.14 -6.23
C PRO A 448 -1.29 19.61 -6.68
N THR A 449 -1.62 19.92 -7.94
CA THR A 449 -1.27 21.22 -8.56
C THR A 449 -2.26 22.38 -8.33
N GLN A 450 -3.36 22.17 -7.61
CA GLN A 450 -4.46 23.15 -7.51
C GLN A 450 -4.37 24.16 -6.34
N LYS A 451 -3.20 24.31 -5.71
CA LYS A 451 -2.99 25.31 -4.65
C LYS A 451 -2.40 26.64 -5.17
N SER A 452 -3.05 27.25 -6.16
CA SER A 452 -2.82 28.67 -6.48
C SER A 452 -3.91 29.27 -7.38
N GLU A 453 -4.49 30.36 -6.87
CA GLU A 453 -5.18 31.44 -7.60
C GLU A 453 -6.59 31.20 -8.18
N GLU A 454 -7.40 32.25 -8.05
CA GLU A 454 -8.80 32.33 -8.46
C GLU A 454 -8.91 32.39 -9.99
N SER A 455 -9.05 31.24 -10.64
CA SER A 455 -9.54 31.19 -12.02
C SER A 455 -11.05 31.42 -12.01
N ASP A 456 -11.51 32.53 -12.59
CA ASP A 456 -12.90 33.04 -12.60
C ASP A 456 -13.93 32.15 -13.37
N TYR A 457 -13.55 30.90 -13.68
CA TYR A 457 -14.36 29.88 -14.38
C TYR A 457 -14.56 28.63 -13.47
N GLY A 458 -15.11 28.86 -12.28
CA GLY A 458 -15.18 27.89 -11.19
C GLY A 458 -16.21 26.75 -11.30
N LEU A 459 -16.23 25.98 -12.40
CA LEU A 459 -17.21 24.88 -12.58
C LEU A 459 -16.67 23.49 -13.01
N TYR A 460 -15.39 23.33 -13.36
CA TYR A 460 -14.84 22.03 -13.83
C TYR A 460 -13.66 21.49 -12.99
N ALA A 461 -13.39 22.06 -11.83
CA ALA A 461 -12.07 21.97 -11.18
C ALA A 461 -11.75 20.67 -10.40
N ASN A 462 -12.51 19.56 -10.48
CA ASN A 462 -12.20 18.35 -9.68
C ASN A 462 -12.54 16.98 -10.33
N SER A 463 -13.12 16.93 -11.53
CA SER A 463 -13.54 15.68 -12.17
C SER A 463 -12.54 15.24 -13.25
N TRP A 464 -11.85 14.12 -13.02
CA TRP A 464 -11.12 13.40 -14.07
C TRP A 464 -12.11 12.82 -15.08
N PRO A 465 -11.79 12.82 -16.41
CA PRO A 465 -12.73 12.37 -17.42
C PRO A 465 -13.26 10.94 -17.15
N PRO A 466 -14.59 10.73 -17.18
CA PRO A 466 -15.19 9.41 -17.01
C PRO A 466 -14.63 8.39 -17.99
N PHE A 467 -14.24 7.22 -17.48
CA PHE A 467 -13.71 6.11 -18.27
C PHE A 467 -12.46 6.48 -19.10
N PHE A 468 -11.59 7.34 -18.56
CA PHE A 468 -10.31 7.75 -19.17
C PHE A 468 -10.49 8.44 -20.53
N ASP A 469 -11.56 9.24 -20.65
CA ASP A 469 -11.89 10.01 -21.87
C ASP A 469 -12.28 9.15 -23.09
N LEU A 470 -12.30 7.81 -22.95
CA LEU A 470 -12.70 6.85 -24.01
C LEU A 470 -14.17 6.97 -24.44
N ARG A 471 -14.94 7.89 -23.85
CA ARG A 471 -16.30 8.23 -24.27
C ARG A 471 -16.34 9.45 -25.20
N GLU A 472 -15.28 10.24 -25.26
CA GLU A 472 -15.19 11.37 -26.18
C GLU A 472 -14.78 10.88 -27.58
N PRO A 473 -15.46 11.32 -28.66
CA PRO A 473 -15.14 10.91 -30.03
C PRO A 473 -13.66 11.08 -30.40
N ASP A 474 -13.05 12.19 -30.00
CA ASP A 474 -11.66 12.58 -30.31
C ASP A 474 -10.62 11.61 -29.71
N VAL A 475 -10.97 10.88 -28.65
CA VAL A 475 -10.11 9.85 -28.04
C VAL A 475 -10.53 8.45 -28.49
N PHE A 476 -11.83 8.21 -28.65
CA PHE A 476 -12.39 6.91 -29.02
C PHE A 476 -12.02 6.49 -30.44
N TYR A 477 -12.35 7.30 -31.46
CA TYR A 477 -12.18 6.90 -32.87
C TYR A 477 -10.70 6.68 -33.26
N PRO A 478 -9.73 7.52 -32.83
CA PRO A 478 -8.32 7.28 -33.07
C PRO A 478 -7.74 6.09 -32.30
N SER A 479 -8.42 5.60 -31.25
CA SER A 479 -7.98 4.45 -30.46
C SER A 479 -8.38 3.09 -31.06
N LEU A 480 -9.16 3.05 -32.14
CA LEU A 480 -9.54 1.81 -32.84
C LEU A 480 -8.42 1.33 -33.79
N LYS A 481 -8.31 0.00 -34.02
CA LYS A 481 -7.17 -0.62 -34.73
C LYS A 481 -7.02 -0.16 -36.18
N ASN A 482 -8.13 0.04 -36.88
CA ASN A 482 -8.20 0.25 -38.34
C ASN A 482 -9.57 0.80 -38.75
N GLU A 483 -9.69 1.15 -40.04
CA GLU A 483 -10.94 1.62 -40.66
C GLU A 483 -12.09 0.59 -40.53
N GLU A 484 -11.78 -0.71 -40.51
CA GLU A 484 -12.78 -1.78 -40.34
C GLU A 484 -13.48 -1.72 -38.97
N ALA A 485 -12.72 -1.51 -37.90
CA ALA A 485 -13.25 -1.33 -36.55
C ALA A 485 -14.15 -0.09 -36.46
N GLN A 486 -13.72 1.03 -37.05
CA GLN A 486 -14.53 2.25 -37.11
C GLN A 486 -15.83 2.05 -37.91
N ILE A 487 -15.77 1.44 -39.10
CA ILE A 487 -16.96 1.12 -39.92
C ILE A 487 -17.90 0.18 -39.18
N ALA A 488 -17.39 -0.87 -38.53
CA ALA A 488 -18.21 -1.82 -37.77
C ALA A 488 -18.94 -1.14 -36.61
N PHE A 489 -18.27 -0.20 -35.93
CA PHE A 489 -18.89 0.61 -34.88
C PHE A 489 -19.95 1.58 -35.42
N LEU A 490 -19.66 2.34 -36.49
CA LEU A 490 -20.64 3.25 -37.11
C LEU A 490 -21.89 2.51 -37.62
N ARG A 491 -21.74 1.29 -38.13
CA ARG A 491 -22.88 0.40 -38.48
C ARG A 491 -23.71 0.00 -37.25
N ARG A 492 -23.07 -0.25 -36.11
CA ARG A 492 -23.76 -0.57 -34.84
C ARG A 492 -24.56 0.62 -34.31
N ILE A 493 -24.07 1.86 -34.47
CA ILE A 493 -24.88 3.06 -34.20
C ILE A 493 -26.06 3.13 -35.19
N ALA A 494 -25.79 3.02 -36.49
CA ALA A 494 -26.82 3.12 -37.52
C ALA A 494 -27.94 2.07 -37.38
N ALA A 495 -27.63 0.88 -36.88
CA ALA A 495 -28.60 -0.20 -36.63
C ALA A 495 -29.60 0.08 -35.50
N ARG A 496 -29.41 1.12 -34.68
CA ARG A 496 -30.35 1.52 -33.62
C ARG A 496 -31.35 2.58 -34.05
N ILE A 497 -31.13 3.17 -35.21
CA ILE A 497 -31.94 4.25 -35.77
C ILE A 497 -33.15 3.63 -36.47
N ASP A 498 -34.26 4.38 -36.57
CA ASP A 498 -35.43 3.98 -37.35
C ASP A 498 -34.99 3.48 -38.74
N PRO A 499 -35.36 2.25 -39.16
CA PRO A 499 -35.06 1.71 -40.49
C PRO A 499 -35.44 2.65 -41.65
N VAL A 500 -36.45 3.50 -41.48
CA VAL A 500 -36.88 4.51 -42.45
C VAL A 500 -35.88 5.65 -42.58
N LEU A 501 -35.18 6.03 -41.51
CA LEU A 501 -34.13 7.06 -41.54
C LEU A 501 -32.77 6.44 -41.92
N ALA A 502 -32.50 5.22 -41.44
CA ALA A 502 -31.19 4.58 -41.59
C ALA A 502 -30.80 4.23 -43.04
N LYS A 503 -31.78 4.09 -43.94
CA LYS A 503 -31.55 3.96 -45.41
C LYS A 503 -31.00 5.24 -46.08
N HIS A 504 -30.98 6.38 -45.37
CA HIS A 504 -30.39 7.64 -45.84
C HIS A 504 -28.98 7.88 -45.30
N LEU A 505 -28.41 6.92 -44.55
CA LEU A 505 -27.08 7.02 -43.95
C LEU A 505 -26.00 6.37 -44.83
N VAL A 506 -24.86 7.05 -44.95
CA VAL A 506 -23.65 6.59 -45.64
C VAL A 506 -22.45 6.77 -44.70
N ILE A 507 -21.52 5.81 -44.71
CA ILE A 507 -20.23 5.93 -44.01
C ILE A 507 -19.18 6.37 -45.04
N ARG A 508 -18.49 7.48 -44.78
CA ARG A 508 -17.27 7.92 -45.51
C ARG A 508 -16.05 7.53 -44.68
N PHE A 509 -15.04 6.91 -45.28
CA PHE A 509 -13.82 6.48 -44.58
C PHE A 509 -12.57 6.59 -45.45
N ARG A 510 -11.39 6.74 -44.85
CA ARG A 510 -10.09 6.65 -45.53
C ARG A 510 -9.52 5.23 -45.40
N SER A 511 -8.96 4.70 -46.48
CA SER A 511 -8.12 3.49 -46.45
C SER A 511 -6.75 3.83 -47.03
N ARG A 512 -5.69 3.33 -46.39
CA ARG A 512 -4.28 3.53 -46.81
C ARG A 512 -3.82 5.00 -46.99
N GLY A 513 -4.56 5.96 -46.43
CA GLY A 513 -4.09 7.32 -46.14
C GLY A 513 -4.17 8.35 -47.28
N THR A 514 -4.74 8.03 -48.45
CA THR A 514 -4.77 8.98 -49.60
C THR A 514 -6.13 9.18 -50.26
N LEU A 515 -7.10 8.29 -50.06
CA LEU A 515 -8.39 8.32 -50.76
C LEU A 515 -9.59 8.18 -49.81
N TRP A 516 -10.68 8.83 -50.19
CA TRP A 516 -11.99 8.63 -49.57
C TRP A 516 -12.71 7.45 -50.22
N HIS A 517 -13.38 6.67 -49.37
CA HIS A 517 -14.19 5.52 -49.74
C HIS A 517 -15.53 5.61 -49.03
N PHE A 518 -16.53 4.94 -49.59
CA PHE A 518 -17.90 4.98 -49.05
C PHE A 518 -18.40 3.57 -48.76
N ALA A 519 -19.25 3.42 -47.75
CA ALA A 519 -19.89 2.16 -47.38
C ALA A 519 -21.34 2.37 -46.91
N THR A 520 -22.19 1.37 -47.15
CA THR A 520 -23.54 1.34 -46.58
C THR A 520 -23.51 1.24 -45.05
N ALA A 521 -24.28 2.09 -44.37
CA ALA A 521 -24.46 2.03 -42.92
C ALA A 521 -25.38 0.87 -42.47
N VAL A 522 -26.39 0.53 -43.28
CA VAL A 522 -27.29 -0.62 -43.08
C VAL A 522 -27.11 -1.63 -44.21
N ALA A 523 -27.38 -2.92 -43.97
CA ALA A 523 -27.30 -3.94 -45.00
C ALA A 523 -28.41 -3.72 -46.06
N THR A 524 -28.06 -3.71 -47.33
CA THR A 524 -29.01 -3.53 -48.44
C THR A 524 -29.32 -4.87 -49.13
N PRO A 525 -30.53 -5.07 -49.68
CA PRO A 525 -30.78 -6.19 -50.57
C PRO A 525 -29.81 -6.16 -51.75
N SER A 526 -29.17 -7.28 -52.07
CA SER A 526 -28.25 -7.34 -53.21
C SER A 526 -29.03 -7.16 -54.52
N PRO A 527 -28.60 -6.25 -55.43
CA PRO A 527 -29.22 -6.10 -56.75
C PRO A 527 -28.99 -7.32 -57.66
N HIS A 528 -28.16 -8.29 -57.24
CA HIS A 528 -27.81 -9.49 -58.01
C HIS A 528 -28.23 -10.79 -57.29
N ILE A 529 -29.52 -10.93 -56.99
CA ILE A 529 -30.13 -12.24 -56.72
C ILE A 529 -30.92 -12.64 -57.97
N HIS A 530 -30.41 -13.63 -58.71
CA HIS A 530 -31.15 -14.24 -59.82
C HIS A 530 -32.42 -14.92 -59.24
N PRO A 531 -33.62 -14.67 -59.79
CA PRO A 531 -34.89 -14.99 -59.10
C PRO A 531 -35.31 -16.48 -59.17
N SER A 532 -34.36 -17.42 -59.03
CA SER A 532 -34.57 -18.86 -59.25
C SER A 532 -34.22 -19.78 -58.07
N ASN A 533 -33.90 -19.24 -56.88
CA ASN A 533 -33.74 -20.07 -55.67
C ASN A 533 -34.31 -19.40 -54.40
N PRO A 534 -35.46 -19.86 -53.86
CA PRO A 534 -36.10 -19.26 -52.69
C PRO A 534 -35.31 -19.36 -51.37
N PHE A 535 -34.28 -20.21 -51.28
CA PHE A 535 -33.58 -20.51 -50.03
C PHE A 535 -32.52 -19.48 -49.58
N TYR A 536 -32.30 -18.39 -50.33
CA TYR A 536 -31.22 -17.41 -50.06
C TYR A 536 -31.69 -15.94 -49.92
N ALA A 537 -33.00 -15.70 -49.76
CA ALA A 537 -33.58 -14.36 -49.89
C ALA A 537 -33.40 -13.40 -48.70
N GLU A 538 -32.88 -13.84 -47.54
CA GLU A 538 -32.96 -13.06 -46.28
C GLU A 538 -31.65 -12.38 -45.82
N ALA A 539 -30.51 -12.66 -46.47
CA ALA A 539 -29.22 -12.07 -46.08
C ALA A 539 -28.90 -10.79 -46.90
N GLY A 540 -29.33 -9.63 -46.42
CA GLY A 540 -28.86 -8.33 -46.93
C GLY A 540 -27.33 -8.20 -46.79
N GLN A 541 -26.68 -7.55 -47.74
CA GLN A 541 -25.22 -7.36 -47.74
C GLN A 541 -24.86 -5.87 -47.66
N HIS A 542 -23.75 -5.57 -46.97
CA HIS A 542 -23.21 -4.22 -46.99
C HIS A 542 -22.35 -3.99 -48.24
N GLN A 543 -22.53 -2.85 -48.90
CA GLN A 543 -21.78 -2.47 -50.10
C GLN A 543 -20.67 -1.45 -49.78
N ARG A 544 -19.68 -1.37 -50.68
CA ARG A 544 -18.53 -0.45 -50.63
C ARG A 544 -18.22 0.10 -52.01
N TRP A 545 -17.73 1.34 -52.05
CA TRP A 545 -17.37 2.05 -53.27
C TRP A 545 -16.02 2.76 -53.11
N TYR A 546 -15.22 2.78 -54.17
CA TYR A 546 -13.85 3.28 -54.20
C TYR A 546 -13.71 4.42 -55.21
N GLN A 547 -13.05 5.52 -54.82
CA GLN A 547 -12.76 6.63 -55.72
C GLN A 547 -11.61 6.24 -56.69
N PRO A 548 -11.74 6.44 -58.03
CA PRO A 548 -10.74 5.95 -58.98
C PRO A 548 -9.43 6.77 -59.00
N GLU A 549 -8.28 6.09 -58.84
CA GLU A 549 -6.93 6.71 -58.85
C GLU A 549 -6.61 7.53 -60.12
N ALA A 550 -7.28 7.24 -61.24
CA ALA A 550 -6.98 7.83 -62.55
C ALA A 550 -7.25 9.34 -62.65
N LYS A 551 -8.18 9.91 -61.87
CA LYS A 551 -8.45 11.36 -61.86
C LYS A 551 -7.41 12.15 -61.04
N ILE A 552 -6.83 11.54 -60.01
CA ILE A 552 -5.92 12.19 -59.05
C ILE A 552 -4.65 12.71 -59.72
N LYS A 553 -4.13 12.05 -60.76
CA LYS A 553 -2.94 12.54 -61.47
C LYS A 553 -3.16 13.93 -62.08
N ALA A 554 -4.31 14.18 -62.67
CA ALA A 554 -4.65 15.51 -63.19
C ALA A 554 -4.79 16.54 -62.06
N GLU A 555 -5.32 16.13 -60.91
CA GLU A 555 -5.59 16.98 -59.75
C GLU A 555 -4.32 17.36 -58.98
N VAL A 556 -3.37 16.42 -58.85
CA VAL A 556 -2.06 16.65 -58.24
C VAL A 556 -1.17 17.48 -59.14
N ASP A 557 -1.17 17.26 -60.46
CA ASP A 557 -0.43 18.10 -61.41
C ASP A 557 -0.95 19.55 -61.38
N VAL A 558 -2.27 19.76 -61.35
CA VAL A 558 -2.88 21.11 -61.23
C VAL A 558 -2.58 21.76 -59.87
N ARG A 559 -2.63 21.02 -58.76
CA ARG A 559 -2.20 21.55 -57.44
C ARG A 559 -0.70 21.86 -57.41
N HIS A 560 0.14 21.07 -58.08
CA HIS A 560 1.58 21.33 -58.16
C HIS A 560 1.88 22.61 -58.94
N ASP A 561 1.30 22.77 -60.14
CA ASP A 561 1.46 23.98 -60.96
C ASP A 561 0.96 25.24 -60.24
N ALA A 562 -0.20 25.17 -59.56
CA ALA A 562 -0.73 26.29 -58.78
C ALA A 562 0.18 26.67 -57.57
N ILE A 563 0.81 25.69 -56.93
CA ILE A 563 1.77 25.94 -55.84
C ILE A 563 3.08 26.51 -56.39
N VAL A 564 3.59 25.99 -57.51
CA VAL A 564 4.78 26.51 -58.19
C VAL A 564 4.57 27.95 -58.66
N GLU A 565 3.39 28.29 -59.17
CA GLU A 565 3.07 29.67 -59.59
C GLU A 565 2.90 30.61 -58.40
N ARG A 566 2.30 30.14 -57.29
CA ARG A 566 2.26 30.88 -56.01
C ARG A 566 3.67 31.09 -55.43
N TRP A 567 4.58 30.13 -55.57
CA TRP A 567 5.98 30.27 -55.17
C TRP A 567 6.73 31.26 -56.06
N ARG A 568 6.51 31.24 -57.39
CA ARG A 568 7.04 32.26 -58.32
C ARG A 568 6.56 33.67 -57.96
N GLN A 569 5.28 33.84 -57.61
CA GLN A 569 4.73 35.12 -57.18
C GLN A 569 5.35 35.58 -55.85
N GLN A 570 5.46 34.70 -54.86
CA GLN A 570 6.13 35.03 -53.59
C GLN A 570 7.63 35.33 -53.75
N ASP A 571 8.34 34.68 -54.67
CA ASP A 571 9.74 35.01 -54.95
C ASP A 571 9.88 36.34 -55.72
N GLN A 572 8.95 36.66 -56.64
CA GLN A 572 8.90 37.99 -57.27
C GLN A 572 8.57 39.12 -56.26
N GLU A 573 7.79 38.85 -55.22
CA GLU A 573 7.56 39.79 -54.12
C GLU A 573 8.76 39.89 -53.18
N ARG A 574 9.43 38.77 -52.87
CA ARG A 574 10.66 38.75 -52.05
C ARG A 574 11.81 39.50 -52.71
N GLN A 575 11.95 39.42 -54.04
CA GLN A 575 12.96 40.17 -54.79
C GLN A 575 12.76 41.70 -54.78
N LYS A 576 11.60 42.21 -54.35
CA LYS A 576 11.32 43.66 -54.28
C LYS A 576 11.68 44.31 -52.93
N ARG A 577 12.18 43.58 -51.94
CA ARG A 577 12.65 44.14 -50.65
C ARG A 577 14.18 44.26 -50.61
N PRO A 578 14.77 45.46 -50.50
CA PRO A 578 16.21 45.61 -50.39
C PRO A 578 16.71 45.46 -48.95
N SER A 579 17.54 44.45 -48.66
CA SER A 579 18.94 44.63 -48.21
C SER A 579 19.56 43.39 -47.51
N ALA A 580 20.84 43.17 -47.82
CA ALA A 580 21.91 42.56 -47.01
C ALA A 580 21.71 41.18 -46.32
N LEU A 581 22.26 40.11 -46.90
CA LEU A 581 23.63 39.61 -46.63
C LEU A 581 24.07 38.53 -47.67
N PRO A 582 25.35 38.13 -47.77
CA PRO A 582 25.91 37.47 -48.96
C PRO A 582 25.68 35.95 -49.12
N ARG A 583 25.85 35.51 -50.38
CA ARG A 583 25.80 34.13 -50.85
C ARG A 583 26.93 33.24 -50.29
N ALA A 584 26.57 32.08 -49.73
CA ALA A 584 27.35 30.85 -49.83
C ALA A 584 26.42 29.62 -49.69
N LEU A 585 26.76 28.52 -50.37
CA LEU A 585 26.20 27.16 -50.22
C LEU A 585 24.74 26.91 -50.69
N GLN A 586 24.56 26.79 -52.01
CA GLN A 586 23.55 25.92 -52.61
C GLN A 586 24.11 25.24 -53.87
N THR A 587 24.43 23.94 -53.82
CA THR A 587 24.47 23.11 -55.03
C THR A 587 24.32 21.60 -54.78
N VAL A 588 23.54 20.97 -55.66
CA VAL A 588 23.44 19.52 -55.97
C VAL A 588 22.80 18.60 -54.92
N ALA A 589 21.48 18.44 -55.04
CA ALA A 589 20.86 17.12 -55.02
C ALA A 589 20.46 16.74 -56.46
N LYS A 590 21.00 15.63 -56.97
CA LYS A 590 20.55 14.91 -58.17
C LYS A 590 21.01 13.46 -58.07
N ASP A 591 20.05 12.53 -58.02
CA ASP A 591 19.98 11.37 -58.91
C ASP A 591 18.77 10.51 -58.52
N HIS A 592 17.69 10.62 -59.30
CA HIS A 592 16.55 9.72 -59.19
C HIS A 592 16.72 8.56 -60.18
N PHE A 593 16.76 7.35 -59.63
CA PHE A 593 16.72 6.13 -60.43
C PHE A 593 15.39 5.97 -61.19
N ARG A 594 15.48 5.25 -62.31
CA ARG A 594 14.38 4.91 -63.22
C ARG A 594 14.14 3.40 -63.12
N LYS A 595 12.89 2.99 -63.39
CA LYS A 595 12.41 1.59 -63.52
C LYS A 595 12.13 0.86 -62.18
N ASP A 596 11.26 -0.15 -62.10
CA ASP A 596 10.59 -0.91 -63.18
C ASP A 596 9.05 -0.98 -63.05
N ARG A 597 8.41 -1.59 -64.05
CA ARG A 597 6.96 -1.65 -64.27
C ARG A 597 6.51 -3.11 -64.31
N GLU A 598 5.85 -3.59 -63.26
CA GLU A 598 5.20 -4.91 -63.26
C GLU A 598 3.68 -4.81 -63.28
N VAL A 599 3.05 -5.80 -63.93
CA VAL A 599 1.61 -5.90 -64.21
C VAL A 599 1.09 -7.16 -63.53
N LEU A 600 -0.03 -7.07 -62.81
CA LEU A 600 -0.88 -8.21 -62.37
C LEU A 600 -2.29 -7.67 -61.98
N PRO A 601 -3.33 -8.52 -61.85
CA PRO A 601 -4.37 -8.60 -62.88
C PRO A 601 -5.69 -7.91 -62.51
N GLN A 602 -6.48 -7.58 -63.54
CA GLN A 602 -7.86 -7.11 -63.39
C GLN A 602 -8.80 -8.28 -63.07
N HIS A 603 -9.55 -8.18 -61.96
CA HIS A 603 -10.76 -8.98 -61.74
C HIS A 603 -11.99 -8.17 -62.22
N PRO A 604 -12.89 -8.77 -63.04
CA PRO A 604 -14.12 -8.10 -63.45
C PRO A 604 -15.19 -8.22 -62.36
N GLY A 605 -15.51 -7.10 -61.72
CA GLY A 605 -16.68 -6.94 -60.87
C GLY A 605 -17.22 -5.52 -61.07
N GLU A 606 -18.37 -5.39 -61.72
CA GLU A 606 -18.97 -4.08 -62.02
C GLU A 606 -19.45 -3.41 -60.73
N THR A 607 -18.70 -2.41 -60.26
CA THR A 607 -19.09 -1.55 -59.14
C THR A 607 -19.83 -0.32 -59.66
N SER A 608 -21.06 -0.10 -59.21
CA SER A 608 -21.83 1.10 -59.54
C SER A 608 -21.15 2.37 -59.01
N GLU A 609 -20.93 3.36 -59.89
CA GLU A 609 -20.18 4.57 -59.56
C GLU A 609 -20.99 5.58 -58.75
N TRP A 610 -20.34 6.23 -57.80
CA TRP A 610 -20.74 7.51 -57.21
C TRP A 610 -19.57 8.49 -57.43
N GLN A 611 -19.83 9.73 -57.85
CA GLN A 611 -18.77 10.73 -58.07
C GLN A 611 -18.99 11.98 -57.21
N GLU A 612 -17.94 12.39 -56.49
CA GLU A 612 -17.84 13.66 -55.75
C GLU A 612 -17.33 14.77 -56.69
N LYS A 613 -17.73 16.02 -56.44
CA LYS A 613 -17.31 17.22 -57.20
C LYS A 613 -17.05 18.40 -56.27
N ASP A 614 -16.01 19.17 -56.58
CA ASP A 614 -15.54 20.29 -55.76
C ASP A 614 -16.51 21.49 -55.71
N HIS A 615 -16.99 21.79 -54.51
CA HIS A 615 -17.47 23.12 -54.13
C HIS A 615 -16.85 23.53 -52.79
N PHE A 616 -16.38 24.77 -52.70
CA PHE A 616 -15.69 25.34 -51.53
C PHE A 616 -16.63 25.43 -50.30
N VAL A 617 -16.75 24.33 -49.58
CA VAL A 617 -17.36 24.18 -48.26
C VAL A 617 -16.40 23.32 -47.44
N ASN A 618 -16.39 23.48 -46.11
CA ASN A 618 -15.44 22.82 -45.20
C ASN A 618 -15.41 21.28 -45.41
N GLU A 619 -14.39 20.78 -46.12
CA GLU A 619 -14.34 19.43 -46.76
C GLU A 619 -14.53 18.26 -45.78
N SER A 620 -14.26 18.49 -44.49
CA SER A 620 -14.43 17.52 -43.41
C SER A 620 -15.91 17.25 -43.07
N LEU A 621 -16.80 18.27 -43.11
CA LEU A 621 -18.15 18.20 -42.52
C LEU A 621 -19.30 18.06 -43.54
N VAL A 622 -19.02 18.18 -44.83
CA VAL A 622 -19.99 18.06 -45.92
C VAL A 622 -19.39 17.19 -47.03
N CYS A 623 -20.21 16.33 -47.63
CA CYS A 623 -19.82 15.48 -48.75
C CYS A 623 -20.95 15.48 -49.80
N VAL A 624 -20.62 15.48 -51.09
CA VAL A 624 -21.62 15.50 -52.17
C VAL A 624 -21.52 14.21 -52.98
N LEU A 625 -22.65 13.53 -53.13
CA LEU A 625 -22.71 12.17 -53.65
C LEU A 625 -23.81 12.03 -54.73
N THR A 626 -23.42 11.60 -55.93
CA THR A 626 -24.34 11.33 -57.06
C THR A 626 -24.82 9.88 -57.09
N ARG A 627 -26.13 9.66 -56.89
CA ARG A 627 -26.74 8.33 -56.67
C ARG A 627 -27.05 7.64 -58.02
N PRO A 628 -26.30 6.59 -58.44
CA PRO A 628 -26.40 6.03 -59.81
C PRO A 628 -27.75 5.38 -60.13
N SER A 629 -28.57 5.09 -59.13
CA SER A 629 -29.86 4.40 -59.27
C SER A 629 -31.05 5.31 -59.58
N PHE A 630 -30.91 6.65 -59.48
CA PHE A 630 -32.04 7.59 -59.53
C PHE A 630 -31.72 8.95 -60.21
N GLY A 631 -30.96 8.91 -61.31
CA GLY A 631 -30.72 10.09 -62.18
C GLY A 631 -29.80 11.16 -61.59
N ASP A 632 -29.62 12.26 -62.34
CA ASP A 632 -28.62 13.33 -62.11
C ASP A 632 -28.87 14.24 -60.88
N ASN A 633 -29.54 13.75 -59.83
CA ASN A 633 -29.76 14.52 -58.61
C ASN A 633 -28.58 14.36 -57.65
N GLU A 634 -27.70 15.36 -57.63
CA GLU A 634 -26.66 15.54 -56.62
C GLU A 634 -27.29 15.58 -55.21
N SER A 635 -26.97 14.60 -54.37
CA SER A 635 -27.45 14.52 -52.99
C SER A 635 -26.37 15.03 -52.04
N VAL A 636 -26.68 16.07 -51.27
CA VAL A 636 -25.74 16.63 -50.27
C VAL A 636 -25.86 15.84 -48.98
N TYR A 637 -24.74 15.34 -48.47
CA TYR A 637 -24.64 14.60 -47.22
C TYR A 637 -23.90 15.43 -46.16
N ARG A 638 -24.42 15.40 -44.93
CA ARG A 638 -23.96 16.19 -43.78
C ARG A 638 -23.40 15.27 -42.71
N PHE A 639 -22.27 15.63 -42.11
CA PHE A 639 -21.67 14.89 -41.00
C PHE A 639 -22.66 14.80 -39.82
N ILE A 640 -22.69 13.64 -39.15
CA ILE A 640 -23.46 13.47 -37.90
C ILE A 640 -22.60 12.96 -36.76
N SER A 641 -21.83 11.88 -36.97
CA SER A 641 -21.09 11.20 -35.91
C SER A 641 -19.94 10.39 -36.51
N GLY A 642 -18.81 10.33 -35.80
CA GLY A 642 -17.57 9.74 -36.32
C GLY A 642 -16.38 10.66 -36.15
N ASP A 643 -15.25 10.24 -36.70
CA ASP A 643 -14.10 11.10 -36.94
C ASP A 643 -14.13 11.55 -38.41
N ALA A 644 -14.29 12.86 -38.62
CA ALA A 644 -14.42 13.45 -39.94
C ALA A 644 -13.18 13.26 -40.84
N ASP A 645 -12.02 12.96 -40.25
CA ASP A 645 -10.72 12.74 -40.92
C ASP A 645 -10.35 11.26 -41.12
N THR A 646 -10.96 10.31 -40.39
CA THR A 646 -10.71 8.87 -40.58
C THR A 646 -11.93 8.12 -41.08
N ALA A 647 -12.99 7.99 -40.28
CA ALA A 647 -14.27 7.45 -40.71
C ALA A 647 -15.45 8.07 -39.96
N ALA A 648 -16.46 8.50 -40.71
CA ALA A 648 -17.66 9.12 -40.17
C ALA A 648 -18.95 8.78 -40.95
N LEU A 649 -20.05 8.92 -40.24
CA LEU A 649 -21.42 8.72 -40.69
C LEU A 649 -22.02 10.05 -41.13
N PHE A 650 -22.64 10.03 -42.32
CA PHE A 650 -23.30 11.18 -42.93
C PHE A 650 -24.74 10.83 -43.32
N ILE A 651 -25.64 11.82 -43.32
CA ILE A 651 -27.03 11.69 -43.81
C ILE A 651 -27.34 12.70 -44.91
N SER A 652 -28.28 12.35 -45.81
CA SER A 652 -28.90 13.29 -46.75
C SER A 652 -29.40 14.54 -46.02
N GLN A 653 -29.11 15.72 -46.55
CA GLN A 653 -29.45 17.02 -45.95
C GLN A 653 -30.96 17.15 -45.64
N ASP A 654 -31.83 16.53 -46.43
CA ASP A 654 -33.29 16.53 -46.25
C ASP A 654 -33.75 15.91 -44.91
N HIS A 655 -32.87 15.16 -44.24
CA HIS A 655 -33.13 14.43 -43.02
C HIS A 655 -32.20 14.87 -41.86
N GLU A 656 -31.43 15.95 -42.04
CA GLU A 656 -30.39 16.40 -41.09
C GLU A 656 -30.95 16.71 -39.70
N GLU A 657 -32.04 17.49 -39.59
CA GLU A 657 -32.64 17.85 -38.28
C GLU A 657 -33.31 16.65 -37.59
N GLN A 658 -33.86 15.72 -38.37
CA GLN A 658 -34.47 14.48 -37.84
C GLN A 658 -33.41 13.53 -37.28
N ALA A 659 -32.21 13.54 -37.86
CA ALA A 659 -31.09 12.73 -37.42
C ALA A 659 -30.34 13.34 -36.23
N LYS A 660 -30.06 14.65 -36.22
CA LYS A 660 -29.26 15.29 -35.16
C LYS A 660 -29.76 15.01 -33.75
N CYS A 661 -31.06 14.91 -33.53
CA CYS A 661 -31.66 14.59 -32.23
C CYS A 661 -31.52 13.11 -31.79
N LEU A 662 -30.94 12.24 -32.62
CA LEU A 662 -30.82 10.79 -32.37
C LEU A 662 -29.40 10.32 -32.06
N PHE A 663 -28.40 11.19 -32.17
CA PHE A 663 -27.01 10.88 -31.87
C PHE A 663 -26.58 11.62 -30.60
N ASP A 664 -26.08 10.84 -29.64
CA ASP A 664 -25.39 11.38 -28.47
C ASP A 664 -24.00 11.91 -28.91
N GLU A 665 -23.55 13.01 -28.32
CA GLU A 665 -22.19 13.53 -28.53
C GLU A 665 -21.15 12.61 -27.87
N GLN A 666 -21.53 11.89 -26.80
CA GLN A 666 -20.67 10.92 -26.12
C GLN A 666 -20.96 9.46 -26.53
N ILE A 667 -19.91 8.65 -26.61
CA ILE A 667 -20.02 7.20 -26.83
C ILE A 667 -20.64 6.52 -25.60
N ASN A 668 -21.62 5.63 -25.81
CA ASN A 668 -22.25 4.85 -24.75
C ASN A 668 -21.27 3.80 -24.17
N LEU A 669 -21.26 3.62 -22.85
CA LEU A 669 -20.40 2.67 -22.16
C LEU A 669 -20.63 1.20 -22.59
N GLU A 670 -21.87 0.81 -22.93
CA GLU A 670 -22.16 -0.54 -23.45
C GLU A 670 -21.57 -0.78 -24.85
N ASP A 671 -21.36 0.29 -25.63
CA ASP A 671 -20.66 0.21 -26.90
C ASP A 671 -19.16 0.12 -26.73
N LEU A 672 -18.60 0.90 -25.80
CA LEU A 672 -17.20 0.80 -25.40
C LEU A 672 -16.86 -0.62 -24.93
N ILE A 673 -17.72 -1.23 -24.10
CA ILE A 673 -17.61 -2.63 -23.66
C ILE A 673 -17.67 -3.60 -24.85
N TRP A 674 -18.60 -3.40 -25.80
CA TRP A 674 -18.71 -4.27 -26.98
C TRP A 674 -17.48 -4.17 -27.88
N CYS A 675 -16.93 -2.97 -28.12
CA CYS A 675 -15.70 -2.77 -28.90
C CYS A 675 -14.48 -3.46 -28.25
N LEU A 676 -14.38 -3.44 -26.92
CA LEU A 676 -13.36 -4.18 -26.16
C LEU A 676 -13.54 -5.69 -26.31
N GLN A 677 -14.76 -6.21 -26.16
CA GLN A 677 -15.06 -7.63 -26.33
C GLN A 677 -14.73 -8.11 -27.75
N ALA A 678 -15.09 -7.31 -28.77
CA ALA A 678 -14.83 -7.56 -30.18
C ALA A 678 -13.37 -7.27 -30.63
N ASP A 679 -12.45 -6.98 -29.70
CA ASP A 679 -11.00 -6.80 -29.97
C ASP A 679 -10.69 -5.69 -30.98
N MET A 680 -11.47 -4.59 -30.94
CA MET A 680 -11.43 -3.49 -31.90
C MET A 680 -10.42 -2.38 -31.57
N PHE A 681 -9.86 -2.36 -30.36
CA PHE A 681 -8.96 -1.30 -29.87
C PHE A 681 -7.49 -1.52 -30.20
N SER A 682 -6.82 -0.48 -30.70
CA SER A 682 -5.37 -0.43 -30.79
C SER A 682 -4.75 -0.50 -29.40
N LEU A 683 -3.69 -1.30 -29.26
CA LEU A 683 -2.85 -1.41 -28.05
C LEU A 683 -1.43 -0.85 -28.29
N ASN A 684 -1.19 -0.22 -29.44
CA ASN A 684 0.12 0.31 -29.79
C ASN A 684 0.38 1.64 -29.06
N VAL A 685 1.28 1.59 -28.08
CA VAL A 685 1.70 2.70 -27.20
C VAL A 685 2.24 3.93 -27.96
N ASN A 686 2.73 3.73 -29.20
CA ASN A 686 3.27 4.80 -30.04
C ASN A 686 2.20 5.50 -30.91
N ARG A 687 0.91 5.23 -30.68
CA ARG A 687 -0.25 5.86 -31.33
C ARG A 687 -1.33 6.20 -30.31
N SER A 688 -2.34 6.95 -30.74
CA SER A 688 -3.65 6.94 -30.07
C SER A 688 -4.13 5.48 -29.96
N SER A 689 -4.44 5.05 -28.74
CA SER A 689 -4.66 3.65 -28.40
C SER A 689 -5.35 3.55 -27.04
N LEU A 690 -5.93 2.39 -26.74
CA LEU A 690 -6.51 2.12 -25.42
C LEU A 690 -5.46 2.29 -24.30
N VAL A 691 -4.21 1.86 -24.53
CA VAL A 691 -3.11 2.01 -23.56
C VAL A 691 -2.79 3.50 -23.35
N THR A 692 -2.70 4.26 -24.43
CA THR A 692 -2.49 5.71 -24.41
C THR A 692 -3.57 6.43 -23.59
N ALA A 693 -4.85 6.13 -23.84
CA ALA A 693 -5.96 6.71 -23.10
C ALA A 693 -5.93 6.34 -21.60
N LEU A 694 -5.72 5.05 -21.26
CA LEU A 694 -5.62 4.59 -19.87
C LEU A 694 -4.48 5.27 -19.10
N VAL A 695 -3.34 5.51 -19.75
CA VAL A 695 -2.14 6.11 -19.12
C VAL A 695 -2.17 7.64 -19.14
N GLN A 696 -2.83 8.29 -20.09
CA GLN A 696 -2.98 9.75 -20.11
C GLN A 696 -4.14 10.22 -19.22
N GLY A 697 -5.26 9.48 -19.20
CA GLY A 697 -6.44 9.77 -18.38
C GLY A 697 -6.37 9.31 -16.92
N SER A 698 -5.30 8.62 -16.49
CA SER A 698 -5.14 8.18 -15.09
C SER A 698 -4.81 9.36 -14.16
N PRO A 699 -5.53 9.52 -13.04
CA PRO A 699 -5.11 10.41 -11.96
C PRO A 699 -3.72 10.02 -11.41
N PRO A 700 -2.85 10.99 -11.01
CA PRO A 700 -1.57 10.70 -10.34
C PRO A 700 -1.72 9.84 -9.07
N ALA A 701 -2.89 9.88 -8.43
CA ALA A 701 -3.22 9.01 -7.31
C ALA A 701 -3.31 7.52 -7.70
N LEU A 702 -3.70 7.16 -8.93
CA LEU A 702 -3.66 5.78 -9.41
C LEU A 702 -2.24 5.31 -9.71
N ASP A 703 -1.40 6.18 -10.29
CA ASP A 703 0.02 5.90 -10.46
C ASP A 703 0.71 5.71 -9.09
N THR A 704 0.37 6.57 -8.12
CA THR A 704 0.77 6.42 -6.71
C THR A 704 0.32 5.08 -6.13
N MET A 705 -0.92 4.64 -6.38
CA MET A 705 -1.42 3.33 -5.96
C MET A 705 -0.69 2.13 -6.58
N THR A 706 -0.01 2.30 -7.72
CA THR A 706 0.90 1.26 -8.24
C THR A 706 2.13 1.10 -7.36
N ALA A 707 2.73 2.20 -6.90
CA ALA A 707 3.85 2.14 -5.97
C ALA A 707 3.43 1.49 -4.64
N VAL A 708 2.23 1.83 -4.13
CA VAL A 708 1.65 1.15 -2.95
C VAL A 708 1.47 -0.35 -3.20
N GLY A 709 0.93 -0.74 -4.36
CA GLY A 709 0.77 -2.15 -4.73
C GLY A 709 2.08 -2.92 -4.74
N LYS A 710 3.14 -2.35 -5.33
CA LYS A 710 4.49 -2.96 -5.40
C LYS A 710 5.13 -3.12 -4.01
N ILE A 711 4.82 -2.23 -3.06
CA ILE A 711 5.26 -2.35 -1.66
C ILE A 711 4.42 -3.39 -0.90
N TYR A 712 3.09 -3.33 -1.01
CA TYR A 712 2.17 -4.21 -0.27
C TYR A 712 2.13 -5.65 -0.78
N GLU A 713 2.59 -5.93 -2.01
CA GLU A 713 2.80 -7.29 -2.53
C GLU A 713 3.73 -8.13 -1.63
N GLY A 714 4.74 -7.50 -1.02
CA GLY A 714 5.64 -8.14 -0.05
C GLY A 714 5.10 -8.23 1.39
N LEU A 715 3.90 -7.69 1.67
CA LEU A 715 3.38 -7.48 3.03
C LEU A 715 2.07 -8.26 3.30
N PRO A 716 2.07 -9.60 3.21
CA PRO A 716 0.88 -10.40 3.48
C PRO A 716 0.36 -10.19 4.91
N GLY A 717 -0.96 -10.07 5.04
CA GLY A 717 -1.63 -9.82 6.32
C GLY A 717 -1.46 -8.40 6.88
N ALA A 718 -0.71 -7.50 6.22
CA ALA A 718 -0.68 -6.09 6.58
C ALA A 718 -2.04 -5.43 6.33
N THR A 719 -2.34 -4.39 7.09
CA THR A 719 -3.64 -3.69 7.03
C THR A 719 -3.42 -2.19 6.92
N VAL A 720 -4.34 -1.51 6.22
CA VAL A 720 -4.34 -0.07 5.98
C VAL A 720 -5.32 0.60 6.92
N ASP A 721 -4.92 1.66 7.63
CA ASP A 721 -5.84 2.46 8.44
C ASP A 721 -6.75 3.33 7.54
N ILE A 722 -8.06 3.22 7.76
CA ILE A 722 -9.12 3.80 6.92
C ILE A 722 -9.04 5.33 6.81
N ARG A 723 -8.41 6.00 7.79
CA ARG A 723 -8.25 7.46 7.83
C ARG A 723 -7.37 7.98 6.68
N VAL A 724 -6.61 7.12 6.02
CA VAL A 724 -5.86 7.46 4.81
C VAL A 724 -6.76 8.01 3.69
N LEU A 725 -8.03 7.57 3.62
CA LEU A 725 -9.01 8.05 2.64
C LEU A 725 -9.44 9.51 2.88
N ASN A 726 -9.14 10.07 4.05
CA ASN A 726 -9.42 11.48 4.37
C ASN A 726 -8.25 12.40 3.99
N LYS A 727 -7.27 11.92 3.20
CA LYS A 727 -6.12 12.70 2.73
C LYS A 727 -5.82 12.41 1.25
N PRO A 728 -5.36 13.42 0.48
CA PRO A 728 -4.91 13.20 -0.90
C PRO A 728 -3.61 12.40 -0.93
N VAL A 729 -3.66 11.16 -1.43
CA VAL A 729 -2.53 10.21 -1.36
C VAL A 729 -1.33 10.69 -2.19
N ALA A 730 -1.59 11.28 -3.37
CA ALA A 730 -0.57 11.83 -4.25
C ALA A 730 0.17 13.04 -3.67
N ASN A 731 -0.41 13.72 -2.68
CA ASN A 731 0.18 14.90 -2.03
C ASN A 731 0.99 14.55 -0.77
N SER A 732 1.08 13.26 -0.41
CA SER A 732 1.94 12.81 0.68
C SER A 732 3.41 13.05 0.36
N LYS A 733 4.26 13.19 1.39
CA LYS A 733 5.68 13.48 1.20
C LYS A 733 6.41 12.35 0.49
N TRP A 734 6.05 11.09 0.76
CA TRP A 734 6.65 9.95 0.07
C TRP A 734 6.23 9.87 -1.40
N ALA A 735 4.95 10.12 -1.71
CA ALA A 735 4.47 10.14 -3.10
C ALA A 735 5.11 11.30 -3.87
N SER A 736 5.26 12.47 -3.24
CA SER A 736 5.96 13.63 -3.81
C SER A 736 7.45 13.34 -4.07
N SER A 737 8.13 12.65 -3.14
CA SER A 737 9.53 12.22 -3.27
C SER A 737 9.71 11.24 -4.42
N TRP A 738 8.81 10.24 -4.52
CA TRP A 738 8.78 9.30 -5.64
C TRP A 738 8.50 10.00 -6.97
N ALA A 739 7.42 10.79 -7.06
CA ALA A 739 7.03 11.56 -8.25
C ALA A 739 8.14 12.50 -8.75
N SER A 740 8.90 13.12 -7.84
CA SER A 740 10.07 13.94 -8.21
C SER A 740 11.14 13.13 -8.93
N LYS A 741 11.41 11.90 -8.47
CA LYS A 741 12.32 10.97 -9.16
C LYS A 741 11.75 10.51 -10.50
N THR A 742 10.45 10.20 -10.56
CA THR A 742 9.79 9.74 -11.81
C THR A 742 9.83 10.83 -12.89
N ALA A 743 9.65 12.10 -12.51
CA ALA A 743 9.68 13.25 -13.42
C ALA A 743 11.06 13.43 -14.08
N LEU A 744 12.16 13.23 -13.34
CA LEU A 744 13.52 13.30 -13.91
C LEU A 744 13.76 12.22 -14.98
N VAL A 745 13.24 11.01 -14.75
CA VAL A 745 13.32 9.93 -15.75
C VAL A 745 12.44 10.25 -16.95
N TYR A 746 11.24 10.78 -16.74
CA TYR A 746 10.34 11.21 -17.82
C TYR A 746 10.97 12.29 -18.72
N ASP A 747 11.55 13.33 -18.13
CA ASP A 747 12.28 14.36 -18.87
C ASP A 747 13.44 13.77 -19.69
N SER A 748 14.12 12.75 -19.17
CA SER A 748 15.22 12.09 -19.89
C SER A 748 14.72 11.24 -21.07
N ALA A 749 13.64 10.48 -20.90
CA ALA A 749 13.00 9.69 -21.95
C ALA A 749 12.41 10.58 -23.04
N LEU A 750 11.79 11.69 -22.66
CA LEU A 750 11.23 12.67 -23.59
C LEU A 750 12.33 13.32 -24.46
N ARG A 751 13.46 13.69 -23.86
CA ARG A 751 14.63 14.21 -24.60
C ARG A 751 15.25 13.18 -25.52
N ALA A 752 15.32 11.90 -25.13
CA ALA A 752 15.78 10.83 -25.99
C ALA A 752 14.89 10.70 -27.24
N ALA A 753 13.57 10.59 -27.06
CA ALA A 753 12.61 10.51 -28.17
C ALA A 753 12.64 11.74 -29.10
N GLN A 754 12.90 12.94 -28.56
CA GLN A 754 13.08 14.15 -29.37
C GLN A 754 14.36 14.12 -30.22
N ASN A 755 15.44 13.53 -29.70
CA ASN A 755 16.73 13.43 -30.41
C ASN A 755 16.74 12.36 -31.51
N GLU A 756 15.88 11.33 -31.43
CA GLU A 756 15.75 10.27 -32.43
C GLU A 756 15.01 10.70 -33.72
N GLY A 757 14.63 11.97 -33.84
CA GLY A 757 14.18 12.55 -35.12
C GLY A 757 12.73 12.26 -35.51
N LEU A 758 11.89 11.77 -34.58
CA LEU A 758 10.44 11.59 -34.77
C LEU A 758 9.66 12.93 -34.82
N GLN A 759 10.03 13.82 -35.74
CA GLN A 759 9.22 14.99 -36.12
C GLN A 759 8.14 14.59 -37.15
N SER A 760 7.21 13.70 -36.78
CA SER A 760 6.02 13.49 -37.59
C SER A 760 5.06 14.68 -37.43
N ARG A 761 4.71 15.33 -38.53
CA ARG A 761 3.69 16.40 -38.55
C ARG A 761 2.34 15.86 -38.05
N GLY A 762 1.86 16.41 -36.94
CA GLY A 762 0.58 16.10 -36.32
C GLY A 762 0.70 16.26 -34.81
N ALA A 763 -0.19 17.04 -34.18
CA ALA A 763 -0.14 17.34 -32.75
C ALA A 763 -0.69 16.20 -31.88
N GLY A 764 -0.29 14.95 -32.18
CA GLY A 764 -0.64 13.76 -31.40
C GLY A 764 0.35 13.53 -30.26
N THR A 765 -0.15 13.41 -29.03
CA THR A 765 0.65 13.17 -27.82
C THR A 765 1.24 11.75 -27.79
N TYR A 766 2.52 11.64 -28.13
CA TYR A 766 3.31 10.40 -27.97
C TYR A 766 3.28 9.90 -26.51
N ALA A 767 2.60 8.77 -26.26
CA ALA A 767 2.54 8.16 -24.93
C ALA A 767 3.78 7.31 -24.58
N GLY A 768 4.55 6.87 -25.59
CA GLY A 768 5.76 6.06 -25.44
C GLY A 768 6.71 6.53 -24.32
N PRO A 769 7.12 7.82 -24.28
CA PRO A 769 7.98 8.33 -23.22
C PRO A 769 7.36 8.27 -21.81
N LYS A 770 6.04 8.50 -21.68
CA LYS A 770 5.34 8.44 -20.37
C LYS A 770 5.31 7.00 -19.86
N VAL A 771 5.04 6.04 -20.74
CA VAL A 771 5.02 4.62 -20.40
C VAL A 771 6.42 4.08 -20.09
N GLN A 772 7.43 4.37 -20.90
CA GLN A 772 8.81 3.97 -20.60
C GLN A 772 9.32 4.56 -19.29
N ALA A 773 9.06 5.84 -19.05
CA ALA A 773 9.45 6.48 -17.80
C ALA A 773 8.71 5.91 -16.59
N TRP A 774 7.42 5.58 -16.73
CA TRP A 774 6.66 4.88 -15.68
C TRP A 774 7.23 3.48 -15.39
N MET A 775 7.55 2.69 -16.42
CA MET A 775 8.14 1.35 -16.22
C MET A 775 9.46 1.45 -15.44
N GLN A 776 10.33 2.39 -15.82
CA GLN A 776 11.60 2.65 -15.14
C GLN A 776 11.39 3.24 -13.73
N SER A 777 10.31 3.99 -13.50
CA SER A 777 10.06 4.67 -12.23
C SER A 777 9.66 3.75 -11.08
N LEU A 778 9.16 2.55 -11.39
CA LEU A 778 8.85 1.55 -10.39
C LEU A 778 10.11 1.02 -9.68
N ASP A 779 11.28 1.13 -10.29
CA ASP A 779 12.56 0.73 -9.69
C ASP A 779 13.25 1.87 -8.92
N LEU A 780 12.63 3.06 -8.89
CA LEU A 780 13.06 4.23 -8.11
C LEU A 780 12.45 4.27 -6.70
N ILE A 781 11.63 3.27 -6.33
CA ILE A 781 11.17 3.06 -4.97
C ILE A 781 12.36 2.53 -4.16
N ASP A 782 12.95 3.40 -3.36
CA ASP A 782 14.00 3.05 -2.40
C ASP A 782 13.41 2.65 -1.04
N HIS A 783 14.30 2.28 -0.14
CA HIS A 783 13.99 1.82 1.21
C HIS A 783 13.22 2.91 1.99
N GLU A 784 13.58 4.16 1.78
CA GLU A 784 13.05 5.35 2.44
C GLU A 784 11.64 5.71 1.98
N ILE A 785 11.38 5.69 0.67
CA ILE A 785 10.03 5.83 0.10
C ILE A 785 9.14 4.71 0.61
N ALA A 786 9.61 3.45 0.59
CA ALA A 786 8.82 2.31 1.04
C ALA A 786 8.48 2.39 2.53
N LEU A 787 9.45 2.71 3.40
CA LEU A 787 9.24 2.80 4.84
C LEU A 787 8.31 3.96 5.21
N SER A 788 8.42 5.12 4.54
CA SER A 788 7.52 6.25 4.73
C SER A 788 6.10 5.95 4.20
N CYS A 789 5.98 5.27 3.06
CA CYS A 789 4.70 4.78 2.53
C CYS A 789 4.01 3.84 3.53
N ILE A 790 4.71 2.82 4.03
CA ILE A 790 4.22 1.90 5.07
C ILE A 790 3.76 2.69 6.30
N ALA A 791 4.57 3.63 6.80
CA ALA A 791 4.22 4.46 7.95
C ALA A 791 2.93 5.28 7.72
N TYR A 792 2.74 5.83 6.53
CA TYR A 792 1.56 6.60 6.15
C TYR A 792 0.28 5.74 6.18
N PHE A 793 0.30 4.57 5.54
CA PHE A 793 -0.86 3.66 5.49
C PHE A 793 -1.13 2.91 6.80
N GLU A 794 -0.09 2.54 7.57
CA GLU A 794 -0.20 1.87 8.88
C GLU A 794 -0.85 2.77 9.95
N SER A 795 -0.73 4.10 9.82
CA SER A 795 -1.14 5.05 10.87
C SER A 795 -2.34 5.93 10.54
N GLY A 796 -2.88 5.84 9.33
CA GLY A 796 -3.99 6.70 8.88
C GLY A 796 -3.50 8.07 8.42
N GLY A 797 -2.24 8.16 8.00
CA GLY A 797 -1.65 9.33 7.36
C GLY A 797 -0.71 10.17 8.23
N ASN A 798 0.07 9.59 9.15
CA ASN A 798 1.24 10.29 9.67
C ASN A 798 2.28 10.43 8.55
N ASP A 799 2.36 11.63 7.98
CA ASP A 799 3.15 11.91 6.77
C ASP A 799 4.60 12.24 7.13
N ILE A 800 5.35 11.21 7.48
CA ILE A 800 6.78 11.27 7.83
C ILE A 800 7.59 11.45 6.55
N ALA A 801 8.49 12.44 6.50
CA ALA A 801 9.26 12.72 5.30
C ALA A 801 10.32 11.62 5.03
N THR A 802 10.68 11.35 3.77
CA THR A 802 11.62 10.26 3.43
C THR A 802 13.04 10.50 3.97
N ASP A 803 13.45 11.75 4.14
CA ASP A 803 14.70 12.12 4.81
C ASP A 803 14.70 11.82 6.33
N GLN A 804 13.51 11.76 6.95
CA GLN A 804 13.33 11.36 8.35
C GLN A 804 13.30 9.83 8.52
N THR A 805 13.11 9.06 7.44
CA THR A 805 13.07 7.58 7.47
C THR A 805 14.37 6.91 7.03
N LYS A 806 15.31 7.65 6.42
CA LYS A 806 16.59 7.13 5.89
C LYS A 806 17.44 6.35 6.90
N ASP A 807 17.41 6.78 8.16
CA ASP A 807 18.24 6.20 9.23
C ASP A 807 17.51 5.04 9.95
N SER A 808 16.45 4.47 9.37
CA SER A 808 15.60 3.46 10.01
C SER A 808 15.54 2.16 9.22
N PHE A 809 15.86 1.01 9.82
CA PHE A 809 15.86 -0.29 9.14
C PHE A 809 14.56 -1.09 9.29
N ALA A 810 13.71 -0.71 10.24
CA ALA A 810 12.41 -1.32 10.50
C ALA A 810 11.43 -0.34 11.17
N LEU A 811 10.15 -0.70 11.19
CA LEU A 811 9.06 0.04 11.81
C LEU A 811 8.18 -0.90 12.63
N SER A 812 7.73 -0.45 13.81
CA SER A 812 6.78 -1.13 14.70
C SER A 812 5.56 -0.25 14.91
N SER A 813 4.35 -0.81 14.81
CA SER A 813 3.11 -0.11 15.16
C SER A 813 2.03 -1.09 15.63
N GLY A 814 1.54 -0.88 16.86
CA GLY A 814 0.51 -1.73 17.48
C GLY A 814 0.97 -3.17 17.67
N ASP A 815 0.51 -4.06 16.80
CA ASP A 815 0.77 -5.50 16.75
C ASP A 815 1.62 -5.94 15.54
N SER A 816 2.05 -4.98 14.72
CA SER A 816 2.72 -5.21 13.44
C SER A 816 4.15 -4.65 13.43
N MET A 817 5.10 -5.44 12.91
CA MET A 817 6.44 -4.98 12.56
C MET A 817 6.70 -5.14 11.06
N TYR A 818 7.38 -4.15 10.48
CA TYR A 818 7.75 -4.05 9.07
C TYR A 818 9.27 -3.90 9.00
N ILE A 819 9.95 -4.89 8.45
CA ILE A 819 11.42 -5.04 8.54
C ILE A 819 11.97 -5.22 7.12
N SER A 820 13.10 -4.61 6.77
CA SER A 820 13.72 -4.81 5.44
C SER A 820 13.95 -6.30 5.16
N GLU A 821 13.49 -6.81 4.01
CA GLU A 821 13.58 -8.24 3.68
C GLU A 821 15.04 -8.72 3.62
N LYS A 822 15.97 -7.83 3.28
CA LYS A 822 17.42 -8.03 3.31
C LYS A 822 17.98 -8.55 4.66
N LEU A 823 17.25 -8.41 5.77
CA LEU A 823 17.62 -8.95 7.08
C LEU A 823 17.20 -10.42 7.31
N PHE A 824 16.41 -11.00 6.41
CA PHE A 824 15.98 -12.41 6.43
C PHE A 824 16.65 -13.25 5.33
N ARG A 825 17.54 -12.65 4.54
CA ARG A 825 18.13 -13.24 3.33
C ARG A 825 19.65 -13.34 3.47
N ASP A 826 20.28 -14.22 2.71
CA ASP A 826 21.73 -14.27 2.65
C ASP A 826 22.27 -12.98 2.00
N PRO A 827 23.42 -12.41 2.40
CA PRO A 827 23.99 -11.25 1.73
C PRO A 827 24.29 -11.47 0.23
N TRP A 828 24.35 -12.72 -0.24
CA TRP A 828 24.39 -13.07 -1.66
C TRP A 828 23.07 -12.80 -2.40
N ASP A 829 21.91 -12.94 -1.74
CA ASP A 829 20.59 -12.85 -2.37
C ASP A 829 20.30 -11.44 -2.91
N LYS A 830 19.79 -11.37 -4.14
CA LYS A 830 19.35 -10.11 -4.73
C LYS A 830 17.94 -9.75 -4.25
N VAL A 831 17.87 -8.77 -3.34
CA VAL A 831 16.63 -8.23 -2.78
C VAL A 831 16.54 -6.74 -3.11
N GLU A 832 15.41 -6.32 -3.67
CA GLU A 832 15.15 -4.92 -4.01
C GLU A 832 15.02 -4.02 -2.75
N PRO A 833 15.48 -2.75 -2.78
CA PRO A 833 15.50 -1.90 -1.59
C PRO A 833 14.13 -1.63 -0.95
N TYR A 834 13.05 -1.63 -1.74
CA TYR A 834 11.68 -1.38 -1.27
C TYR A 834 11.01 -2.60 -0.61
N LYS A 835 11.64 -3.79 -0.61
CA LYS A 835 11.03 -4.99 -0.05
C LYS A 835 11.16 -5.04 1.46
N PHE A 836 10.01 -5.06 2.11
CA PHE A 836 9.86 -5.26 3.55
C PHE A 836 9.07 -6.55 3.79
N LYS A 837 9.30 -7.15 4.96
CA LYS A 837 8.54 -8.26 5.50
C LYS A 837 7.67 -7.77 6.65
N HIS A 838 6.39 -8.12 6.61
CA HIS A 838 5.46 -7.91 7.72
C HIS A 838 5.49 -9.13 8.65
N ILE A 839 5.67 -8.90 9.96
CA ILE A 839 5.54 -9.93 11.00
C ILE A 839 4.61 -9.44 12.12
N LEU A 840 3.89 -10.38 12.74
CA LEU A 840 3.22 -10.14 14.03
C LEU A 840 4.29 -9.91 15.09
N GLY A 841 4.24 -8.78 15.78
CA GLY A 841 5.27 -8.38 16.75
C GLY A 841 5.19 -6.89 17.08
N ASN A 842 5.86 -6.47 18.17
CA ASN A 842 5.99 -5.07 18.53
C ASN A 842 7.16 -4.84 19.49
N VAL A 843 7.54 -3.57 19.67
CA VAL A 843 8.61 -3.14 20.58
C VAL A 843 8.09 -2.51 21.89
N GLY A 844 6.83 -2.74 22.26
CA GLY A 844 6.22 -2.20 23.49
C GLY A 844 6.00 -0.68 23.53
N ARG A 845 6.11 0.02 22.38
CA ARG A 845 5.96 1.49 22.28
C ARG A 845 4.64 1.88 21.60
N THR A 846 4.10 3.04 21.97
CA THR A 846 2.89 3.63 21.36
C THR A 846 3.18 4.35 20.05
N GLY A 847 2.17 4.44 19.17
CA GLY A 847 2.29 5.15 17.88
C GLY A 847 3.12 4.38 16.85
N ILE A 848 3.86 5.11 16.03
CA ILE A 848 4.86 4.54 15.11
C ILE A 848 6.23 4.60 15.80
N THR A 849 6.94 3.47 15.89
CA THR A 849 8.34 3.46 16.33
C THR A 849 9.22 2.95 15.21
N MET A 850 10.15 3.77 14.74
CA MET A 850 11.14 3.43 13.74
C MET A 850 12.45 3.01 14.42
N LEU A 851 13.02 1.89 13.99
CA LEU A 851 14.21 1.29 14.58
C LEU A 851 15.45 1.78 13.83
N ILE A 852 16.32 2.50 14.53
CA ILE A 852 17.57 3.06 14.01
C ILE A 852 18.76 2.30 14.62
N PRO A 853 19.87 2.04 13.91
CA PRO A 853 21.04 1.44 14.53
C PRO A 853 21.73 2.47 15.45
N PRO A 854 22.66 2.04 16.32
CA PRO A 854 23.47 2.97 17.10
C PRO A 854 24.27 3.94 16.22
N GLN A 855 24.56 5.13 16.72
CA GLN A 855 25.45 6.07 15.98
C GLN A 855 26.91 5.55 15.92
N SER A 856 27.33 4.72 16.89
CA SER A 856 28.68 4.14 16.93
C SER A 856 28.64 2.70 17.45
N PRO A 857 28.18 1.74 16.60
CA PRO A 857 28.19 0.31 16.91
C PRO A 857 29.56 -0.13 17.44
N MET A 858 29.65 -0.95 18.49
CA MET A 858 30.94 -1.37 19.05
C MET A 858 31.45 -2.67 18.41
N VAL A 859 32.75 -2.92 18.49
CA VAL A 859 33.37 -4.20 18.11
C VAL A 859 34.28 -4.63 19.26
N LYS A 860 34.29 -5.92 19.60
CA LYS A 860 35.15 -6.52 20.63
C LYS A 860 36.60 -6.13 20.37
N LYS A 861 37.25 -5.60 21.40
CA LYS A 861 38.69 -5.41 21.40
C LYS A 861 39.34 -6.74 21.77
N LEU A 862 40.33 -7.15 21.01
CA LEU A 862 41.12 -8.34 21.31
C LEU A 862 41.88 -8.13 22.61
N GLU A 863 41.81 -9.10 23.51
CA GLU A 863 42.68 -9.08 24.69
C GLU A 863 44.11 -9.43 24.28
N PRO A 864 45.15 -8.75 24.80
CA PRO A 864 46.55 -9.05 24.46
C PRO A 864 46.98 -10.50 24.74
N GLY A 865 46.24 -11.23 25.58
CA GLY A 865 46.45 -12.64 25.87
C GLY A 865 45.88 -13.62 24.83
N ALA A 866 44.99 -13.17 23.93
CA ALA A 866 44.27 -14.03 22.98
C ALA A 866 45.09 -14.41 21.72
N TRP A 867 46.39 -14.08 21.68
CA TRP A 867 47.28 -14.38 20.55
C TRP A 867 47.37 -15.87 20.21
N ASN A 868 47.02 -16.75 21.14
CA ASN A 868 47.03 -18.21 20.99
C ASN A 868 45.76 -18.79 20.34
N VAL A 869 44.78 -17.94 19.96
CA VAL A 869 43.52 -18.35 19.32
C VAL A 869 43.59 -18.18 17.79
N ILE A 870 44.41 -17.26 17.30
CA ILE A 870 44.60 -16.97 15.86
C ILE A 870 45.56 -17.99 15.27
N ASN A 871 45.06 -18.86 14.38
CA ASN A 871 45.85 -19.97 13.83
C ASN A 871 46.39 -19.70 12.43
N ASN A 872 45.73 -18.85 11.63
CA ASN A 872 46.13 -18.51 10.25
C ASN A 872 46.37 -19.76 9.36
N VAL A 873 45.52 -20.77 9.48
CA VAL A 873 45.65 -22.05 8.76
C VAL A 873 45.45 -21.85 7.25
N ALA A 874 46.20 -22.55 6.40
CA ALA A 874 45.94 -22.54 4.96
C ALA A 874 44.56 -23.16 4.63
N PHE A 875 43.78 -22.49 3.78
CA PHE A 875 42.46 -22.96 3.37
C PHE A 875 42.56 -24.29 2.60
N ASN A 876 41.92 -25.33 3.15
CA ASN A 876 41.99 -26.70 2.65
C ASN A 876 41.15 -26.99 1.39
N GLY A 877 40.41 -26.00 0.87
CA GLY A 877 39.51 -26.15 -0.27
C GLY A 877 38.09 -26.65 0.07
N VAL A 878 37.80 -26.93 1.34
CA VAL A 878 36.52 -27.51 1.79
C VAL A 878 35.62 -26.44 2.40
N ALA A 879 34.39 -26.36 1.91
CA ALA A 879 33.36 -25.50 2.49
C ALA A 879 32.75 -26.18 3.74
N GLU A 880 33.00 -25.61 4.90
CA GLU A 880 32.47 -26.01 6.21
C GLU A 880 31.82 -24.79 6.88
N ASN A 881 31.11 -25.01 7.99
CA ASN A 881 30.60 -23.97 8.85
C ASN A 881 31.32 -24.02 10.20
N HIS A 882 32.23 -23.07 10.42
CA HIS A 882 32.92 -22.84 11.70
C HIS A 882 32.22 -21.77 12.55
N PHE A 883 31.14 -21.19 12.03
CA PHE A 883 30.36 -20.12 12.65
C PHE A 883 28.94 -20.58 13.05
N ASP A 884 28.75 -21.89 13.25
CA ASP A 884 27.48 -22.54 13.62
C ASP A 884 26.89 -22.03 14.94
N ARG A 885 27.75 -21.56 15.85
CA ARG A 885 27.38 -20.95 17.15
C ARG A 885 27.11 -19.44 17.10
N THR A 886 27.14 -18.84 15.91
CA THR A 886 26.84 -17.41 15.73
C THR A 886 25.33 -17.17 15.85
N SER A 887 24.97 -16.19 16.68
CA SER A 887 23.59 -15.75 16.89
C SER A 887 23.50 -14.22 16.85
N LEU A 888 22.31 -13.70 16.51
CA LEU A 888 22.03 -12.27 16.42
C LEU A 888 20.91 -11.90 17.39
N HIS A 889 21.13 -10.84 18.17
CA HIS A 889 20.23 -10.41 19.24
C HIS A 889 19.87 -8.93 19.07
N LEU A 890 18.57 -8.62 19.08
CA LEU A 890 18.07 -7.25 19.09
C LEU A 890 17.87 -6.77 20.54
N ALA A 891 18.37 -5.58 20.85
CA ALA A 891 18.10 -4.84 22.07
C ALA A 891 17.81 -3.37 21.77
N PHE A 892 17.21 -2.66 22.74
CA PHE A 892 16.90 -1.24 22.62
C PHE A 892 17.65 -0.44 23.70
N THR A 893 18.15 0.74 23.34
CA THR A 893 18.74 1.67 24.32
C THR A 893 17.67 2.62 24.87
N GLU A 894 18.04 3.49 25.80
CA GLU A 894 17.17 4.55 26.29
C GLU A 894 17.03 5.73 25.29
N TYR A 895 17.77 5.72 24.18
CA TYR A 895 17.65 6.76 23.15
C TYR A 895 16.31 6.64 22.41
N TYR A 896 15.38 7.50 22.79
CA TYR A 896 14.06 7.63 22.19
C TYR A 896 13.81 9.08 21.78
N ARG A 897 13.58 9.32 20.49
CA ARG A 897 13.44 10.67 19.93
C ARG A 897 12.13 10.83 19.15
N PRO A 898 11.20 11.69 19.60
CA PRO A 898 10.03 12.09 18.81
C PRO A 898 10.40 12.62 17.41
N ILE A 899 9.66 12.18 16.40
CA ILE A 899 9.69 12.75 15.05
C ILE A 899 8.73 13.94 15.01
N ASP A 900 9.21 15.10 14.57
CA ASP A 900 8.35 16.27 14.40
C ASP A 900 7.45 16.09 13.16
N LEU A 901 6.14 15.99 13.40
CA LEU A 901 5.08 15.94 12.39
C LEU A 901 4.42 17.32 12.19
N PHE A 902 5.01 18.39 12.72
CA PHE A 902 4.52 19.77 12.77
C PHE A 902 3.21 19.95 13.58
N VAL A 903 2.85 18.96 14.40
CA VAL A 903 1.70 19.02 15.32
C VAL A 903 2.16 19.61 16.65
N ARG A 904 1.80 20.86 16.92
CA ARG A 904 2.18 21.56 18.17
C ARG A 904 1.15 21.35 19.27
N GLY A 905 1.64 21.09 20.48
CA GLY A 905 0.86 21.15 21.72
C GLY A 905 0.32 19.82 22.23
N GLU A 906 0.35 18.73 21.46
CA GLU A 906 0.05 17.37 21.97
C GLU A 906 1.16 16.88 22.92
N GLN A 907 0.81 16.12 23.97
CA GLN A 907 1.81 15.59 24.92
C GLN A 907 2.49 14.30 24.46
N ASP A 908 1.81 13.46 23.69
CA ASP A 908 2.34 12.17 23.23
C ASP A 908 2.83 12.25 21.79
N SER A 909 3.98 11.64 21.51
CA SER A 909 4.47 11.57 20.14
C SER A 909 3.72 10.51 19.34
N ARG A 910 3.26 10.88 18.14
CA ARG A 910 2.61 9.96 17.19
C ARG A 910 3.62 9.08 16.45
N ALA A 911 4.88 9.50 16.36
CA ALA A 911 5.96 8.78 15.70
C ALA A 911 7.32 9.10 16.34
N ALA A 912 8.17 8.10 16.54
CA ALA A 912 9.48 8.27 17.18
C ALA A 912 10.56 7.36 16.56
N LEU A 913 11.82 7.75 16.74
CA LEU A 913 13.00 6.94 16.52
C LEU A 913 13.38 6.23 17.83
N LEU A 914 13.72 4.96 17.77
CA LEU A 914 14.24 4.14 18.87
C LEU A 914 15.58 3.53 18.46
N GLU A 915 16.64 3.83 19.19
CA GLU A 915 17.95 3.24 18.94
C GLU A 915 17.94 1.74 19.31
N SER A 916 18.35 0.94 18.35
CA SER A 916 18.09 -0.49 18.26
C SER A 916 19.39 -1.19 17.92
N VAL A 917 20.05 -1.72 18.95
CA VAL A 917 21.31 -2.46 18.84
C VAL A 917 20.99 -3.86 18.33
N VAL A 918 21.53 -4.24 17.17
CA VAL A 918 21.60 -5.65 16.79
C VAL A 918 23.02 -6.11 17.03
N SER A 919 23.22 -6.98 18.01
CA SER A 919 24.53 -7.52 18.37
C SER A 919 24.71 -8.94 17.82
N VAL A 920 25.94 -9.25 17.43
CA VAL A 920 26.38 -10.62 17.12
C VAL A 920 27.05 -11.22 18.35
N HIS A 921 26.63 -12.45 18.67
CA HIS A 921 27.17 -13.26 19.75
C HIS A 921 27.67 -14.60 19.19
N ASP A 922 28.84 -15.03 19.64
CA ASP A 922 29.39 -16.37 19.39
C ASP A 922 29.45 -17.15 20.70
N SER A 923 28.89 -18.36 20.71
CA SER A 923 28.85 -19.22 21.90
C SER A 923 28.25 -18.50 23.13
N GLY A 924 27.32 -17.57 22.87
CA GLY A 924 26.67 -16.70 23.86
C GLY A 924 27.43 -15.41 24.22
N GLN A 925 28.72 -15.29 23.87
CA GLN A 925 29.54 -14.10 24.18
C GLN A 925 29.37 -13.02 23.12
N TRP A 926 29.25 -11.75 23.54
CA TRP A 926 29.14 -10.60 22.64
C TRP A 926 30.44 -10.40 21.83
N VAL A 927 30.30 -10.13 20.53
CA VAL A 927 31.42 -9.91 19.60
C VAL A 927 31.39 -8.52 18.96
N ALA A 928 30.23 -8.06 18.47
CA ALA A 928 30.09 -6.75 17.84
C ALA A 928 28.63 -6.31 17.76
N ASP A 929 28.41 -5.00 17.59
CA ASP A 929 27.14 -4.42 17.19
C ASP A 929 27.17 -4.17 15.68
N LEU A 930 26.09 -4.53 15.00
CA LEU A 930 25.98 -4.51 13.55
C LEU A 930 25.44 -3.16 13.04
N ASP A 931 26.16 -2.55 12.11
CA ASP A 931 25.68 -1.40 11.35
C ASP A 931 24.79 -1.89 10.19
N ILE A 932 23.54 -2.18 10.54
CA ILE A 932 22.56 -2.72 9.61
C ILE A 932 22.33 -1.79 8.42
N LEU A 933 22.16 -0.48 8.66
CA LEU A 933 21.88 0.47 7.57
C LEU A 933 23.03 0.52 6.57
N ASP A 934 24.27 0.52 7.05
CA ASP A 934 25.44 0.53 6.18
C ASP A 934 25.43 -0.67 5.24
N VAL A 935 24.99 -1.85 5.69
CA VAL A 935 24.84 -3.02 4.82
C VAL A 935 23.62 -2.92 3.91
N LEU A 936 22.45 -2.52 4.43
CA LEU A 936 21.23 -2.36 3.63
C LEU A 936 21.43 -1.37 2.47
N THR A 937 22.14 -0.28 2.71
CA THR A 937 22.48 0.76 1.72
C THR A 937 23.67 0.34 0.83
N SER A 938 24.75 -0.22 1.39
CA SER A 938 25.92 -0.67 0.61
C SER A 938 25.61 -1.88 -0.27
N GLN A 939 24.58 -2.69 0.05
CA GLN A 939 24.06 -3.73 -0.85
C GLN A 939 23.59 -3.17 -2.21
N SER A 940 23.24 -1.89 -2.29
CA SER A 940 22.94 -1.18 -3.54
C SER A 940 24.19 -0.85 -4.37
N TRP A 941 25.39 -0.95 -3.77
CA TRP A 941 26.69 -0.76 -4.42
C TRP A 941 27.46 -2.08 -4.62
N ILE A 942 26.89 -3.20 -4.18
CA ILE A 942 27.40 -4.53 -4.48
C ILE A 942 27.22 -4.78 -5.97
N VAL A 943 28.34 -4.81 -6.68
CA VAL A 943 28.36 -5.05 -8.13
C VAL A 943 28.73 -6.51 -8.38
N TYR A 944 28.39 -6.98 -9.58
CA TYR A 944 28.88 -8.22 -10.17
C TYR A 944 30.42 -8.28 -10.12
N SER A 945 30.98 -9.47 -9.84
CA SER A 945 32.43 -9.68 -9.66
C SER A 945 33.30 -9.14 -10.81
N ASP A 946 32.79 -9.13 -12.04
CA ASP A 946 33.51 -8.60 -13.21
C ASP A 946 33.81 -7.08 -13.11
N ALA A 947 32.95 -6.31 -12.43
CA ALA A 947 33.16 -4.88 -12.19
C ALA A 947 34.17 -4.60 -11.06
N LEU A 948 34.38 -5.55 -10.15
CA LEU A 948 35.40 -5.48 -9.09
C LEU A 948 36.82 -5.52 -9.69
N PHE A 949 36.98 -6.24 -10.80
CA PHE A 949 38.27 -6.57 -11.41
C PHE A 949 38.54 -5.85 -12.75
N GLY A 950 37.59 -5.05 -13.24
CA GLY A 950 37.77 -4.18 -14.40
C GLY A 950 38.80 -3.07 -14.18
N ARG A 951 39.35 -2.51 -15.28
CA ARG A 951 40.27 -1.36 -15.24
C ARG A 951 39.53 -0.09 -14.79
N GLY A 952 39.41 0.10 -13.47
CA GLY A 952 38.70 1.21 -12.85
C GLY A 952 37.79 0.84 -11.67
N GLY A 953 37.77 -0.41 -11.21
CA GLY A 953 36.89 -0.88 -10.12
C GLY A 953 36.94 -0.02 -8.85
N VAL A 954 35.83 0.68 -8.58
CA VAL A 954 35.64 1.56 -7.39
C VAL A 954 35.01 0.82 -6.21
N SER A 955 34.10 -0.12 -6.48
CA SER A 955 33.39 -0.88 -5.44
C SER A 955 34.31 -1.84 -4.69
N ARG A 956 34.04 -2.02 -3.38
CA ARG A 956 34.84 -2.89 -2.48
C ARG A 956 34.12 -4.14 -1.99
N VAL A 957 32.83 -4.29 -2.32
CA VAL A 957 32.01 -5.46 -1.98
C VAL A 957 31.34 -5.93 -3.27
N ALA A 958 31.34 -7.24 -3.52
CA ALA A 958 30.74 -7.84 -4.70
C ALA A 958 30.06 -9.17 -4.39
N ARG A 959 29.11 -9.54 -5.25
CA ARG A 959 28.57 -10.89 -5.37
C ARG A 959 29.33 -11.64 -6.45
N MET A 960 29.41 -12.95 -6.25
CA MET A 960 29.87 -13.87 -7.27
C MET A 960 28.64 -14.41 -8.02
N ASP A 961 28.37 -13.79 -9.16
CA ASP A 961 27.25 -14.12 -10.03
C ASP A 961 27.70 -15.13 -11.09
N SER A 962 27.24 -16.38 -10.96
CA SER A 962 27.66 -17.54 -11.77
C SER A 962 29.12 -17.99 -11.52
N PRO A 963 29.37 -18.89 -10.54
CA PRO A 963 30.71 -19.45 -10.35
C PRO A 963 31.14 -20.22 -11.60
N LYS A 964 32.33 -19.89 -12.13
CA LYS A 964 32.92 -20.53 -13.31
C LYS A 964 33.15 -22.03 -13.01
N PRO A 965 32.69 -22.94 -13.87
CA PRO A 965 32.96 -24.37 -13.69
C PRO A 965 34.47 -24.63 -13.76
N CYS A 966 35.03 -25.31 -12.76
CA CYS A 966 36.44 -25.69 -12.77
C CYS A 966 36.68 -26.73 -13.87
N THR A 967 37.45 -26.32 -14.89
CA THR A 967 38.14 -27.22 -15.83
C THR A 967 39.48 -27.72 -15.28
N CYS A 968 39.83 -27.28 -14.07
CA CYS A 968 41.11 -27.42 -13.40
C CYS A 968 41.44 -28.83 -12.86
N GLY A 969 40.51 -29.80 -12.99
CA GLY A 969 40.70 -31.21 -12.66
C GLY A 969 41.01 -31.54 -11.19
N THR A 970 41.13 -30.53 -10.34
CA THR A 970 41.63 -30.64 -8.97
C THR A 970 40.85 -29.66 -8.10
N ALA A 971 39.96 -30.16 -7.24
CA ALA A 971 39.29 -29.34 -6.23
C ALA A 971 40.30 -28.71 -5.24
N THR A 972 41.50 -29.30 -5.15
CA THR A 972 42.53 -28.96 -4.17
C THR A 972 43.93 -29.01 -4.79
N LYS A 973 44.39 -27.89 -5.38
CA LYS A 973 45.77 -27.41 -5.24
C LYS A 973 45.99 -26.00 -5.77
N ILE A 974 46.74 -25.23 -5.00
CA ILE A 974 47.25 -23.90 -5.32
C ILE A 974 48.07 -23.97 -6.61
N MET A 975 47.51 -23.47 -7.71
CA MET A 975 48.23 -23.21 -8.96
C MET A 975 47.98 -21.76 -9.40
N ASP A 976 48.55 -20.82 -8.62
CA ASP A 976 49.01 -19.49 -9.06
C ASP A 976 49.66 -18.70 -7.90
N GLY A 977 50.43 -19.36 -7.03
CA GLY A 977 51.24 -18.71 -5.98
C GLY A 977 50.49 -17.92 -4.90
N ARG A 978 49.14 -17.89 -4.93
CA ARG A 978 48.28 -17.31 -3.89
C ARG A 978 47.76 -18.41 -2.97
N GLU A 979 48.22 -18.40 -1.73
CA GLU A 979 47.68 -19.18 -0.64
C GLU A 979 46.59 -18.36 0.07
N PHE A 980 45.43 -18.96 0.30
CA PHE A 980 44.33 -18.33 1.03
C PHE A 980 44.38 -18.80 2.49
N ILE A 981 44.18 -17.88 3.44
CA ILE A 981 44.05 -18.20 4.86
C ILE A 981 42.60 -18.55 5.19
N SER A 982 42.41 -19.65 5.90
CA SER A 982 41.15 -20.06 6.53
C SER A 982 40.85 -19.12 7.71
N ILE A 983 39.65 -18.55 7.75
CA ILE A 983 39.13 -17.82 8.91
C ILE A 983 38.03 -18.67 9.53
N GLU A 984 38.27 -19.11 10.77
CA GLU A 984 37.46 -20.12 11.46
C GLU A 984 36.91 -19.64 12.81
N CYS A 985 37.26 -18.43 13.26
CA CYS A 985 36.67 -17.82 14.45
C CYS A 985 36.47 -16.31 14.33
N TRP A 986 35.70 -15.73 15.25
CA TRP A 986 35.44 -14.29 15.29
C TRP A 986 36.65 -13.43 15.63
N ASP A 987 37.61 -13.94 16.41
CA ASP A 987 38.83 -13.17 16.73
C ASP A 987 39.71 -12.97 15.48
N GLU A 988 39.75 -13.93 14.55
CA GLU A 988 40.38 -13.80 13.22
C GLU A 988 39.61 -12.85 12.27
N ILE A 989 38.31 -12.61 12.51
CA ILE A 989 37.54 -11.59 11.77
C ILE A 989 37.83 -10.18 12.29
N VAL A 990 38.04 -10.02 13.60
CA VAL A 990 38.47 -8.73 14.16
C VAL A 990 39.91 -8.43 13.75
N ASP A 991 40.82 -9.41 13.87
CA ASP A 991 42.23 -9.30 13.44
C ASP A 991 42.51 -9.90 12.05
N LEU A 992 41.84 -9.37 11.01
CA LEU A 992 41.97 -9.91 9.65
C LEU A 992 43.44 -10.06 9.19
N PRO A 993 43.90 -11.27 8.82
CA PRO A 993 45.30 -11.52 8.51
C PRO A 993 45.75 -10.84 7.21
N PHE A 994 47.04 -10.55 7.05
CA PHE A 994 47.55 -9.70 5.95
C PHE A 994 47.51 -10.32 4.53
N ALA A 995 46.94 -11.52 4.34
CA ALA A 995 46.84 -12.21 3.05
C ALA A 995 45.38 -12.34 2.56
N ASP A 996 45.17 -12.88 1.35
CA ASP A 996 43.85 -13.28 0.85
C ASP A 996 43.24 -14.34 1.81
N SER A 997 41.94 -14.27 2.09
CA SER A 997 41.30 -15.08 3.16
C SER A 997 39.93 -15.62 2.79
N VAL A 998 39.49 -16.69 3.46
CA VAL A 998 38.20 -17.37 3.26
C VAL A 998 37.54 -17.60 4.61
N VAL A 999 36.41 -16.93 4.86
CA VAL A 999 35.57 -17.18 6.04
C VAL A 999 34.67 -18.38 5.76
N ARG A 1000 34.74 -19.42 6.60
CA ARG A 1000 34.03 -20.70 6.41
C ARG A 1000 32.71 -20.73 7.20
N ALA A 1001 31.66 -20.19 6.62
CA ALA A 1001 30.32 -20.02 7.19
C ALA A 1001 29.21 -20.69 6.33
N ARG A 1002 29.54 -21.77 5.61
CA ARG A 1002 28.66 -22.46 4.64
C ARG A 1002 27.27 -22.74 5.23
N GLY A 1003 26.21 -22.40 4.50
CA GLY A 1003 24.84 -22.71 4.89
C GLY A 1003 24.30 -21.95 6.11
N SER A 1004 25.03 -20.97 6.65
CA SER A 1004 24.55 -20.08 7.72
C SER A 1004 24.39 -18.66 7.20
N ALA A 1005 23.20 -18.34 6.67
CA ALA A 1005 22.88 -16.98 6.21
C ALA A 1005 23.05 -15.94 7.33
N THR A 1006 22.70 -16.30 8.57
CA THR A 1006 22.90 -15.48 9.78
C THR A 1006 24.36 -15.15 10.02
N ALA A 1007 25.25 -16.15 9.96
CA ALA A 1007 26.69 -15.92 10.12
C ALA A 1007 27.25 -15.13 8.94
N ARG A 1008 26.93 -15.52 7.69
CA ARG A 1008 27.38 -14.83 6.48
C ARG A 1008 26.96 -13.36 6.46
N LEU A 1009 25.74 -13.02 6.91
CA LEU A 1009 25.27 -11.64 7.10
C LEU A 1009 26.06 -10.90 8.18
N ALA A 1010 26.23 -11.50 9.36
CA ALA A 1010 26.94 -10.89 10.47
C ALA A 1010 28.41 -10.60 10.12
N VAL A 1011 29.11 -11.60 9.55
CA VAL A 1011 30.48 -11.51 9.05
C VAL A 1011 30.59 -10.40 8.01
N THR A 1012 29.72 -10.39 7.00
CA THR A 1012 29.73 -9.36 5.94
C THR A 1012 29.57 -7.96 6.53
N THR A 1013 28.67 -7.79 7.51
CA THR A 1013 28.48 -6.51 8.22
C THR A 1013 29.74 -6.06 8.94
N VAL A 1014 30.33 -6.93 9.77
CA VAL A 1014 31.54 -6.61 10.55
C VAL A 1014 32.73 -6.30 9.63
N LEU A 1015 32.92 -7.05 8.54
CA LEU A 1015 33.95 -6.77 7.54
C LEU A 1015 33.77 -5.38 6.90
N VAL A 1016 32.54 -4.98 6.55
CA VAL A 1016 32.25 -3.63 6.00
C VAL A 1016 32.52 -2.54 7.03
N GLN A 1017 32.13 -2.74 8.29
CA GLN A 1017 32.40 -1.80 9.39
C GLN A 1017 33.90 -1.61 9.62
N LEU A 1018 34.67 -2.69 9.70
CA LEU A 1018 36.14 -2.65 9.86
C LEU A 1018 36.81 -1.94 8.68
N MET A 1019 36.39 -2.23 7.45
CA MET A 1019 36.91 -1.58 6.24
C MET A 1019 36.71 -0.06 6.28
N LYS A 1020 35.52 0.43 6.64
CA LYS A 1020 35.21 1.86 6.69
C LYS A 1020 35.92 2.58 7.85
N ARG A 1021 35.92 2.00 9.04
CA ARG A 1021 36.42 2.64 10.27
C ARG A 1021 37.93 2.63 10.39
N GLU A 1022 38.54 1.48 10.15
CA GLU A 1022 39.98 1.28 10.30
C GLU A 1022 40.73 1.61 9.00
N ARG A 1023 40.00 1.99 7.93
CA ARG A 1023 40.51 2.29 6.59
C ARG A 1023 41.35 1.15 6.00
N LYS A 1024 41.10 -0.09 6.43
CA LYS A 1024 41.76 -1.31 5.92
C LYS A 1024 41.46 -1.48 4.42
N ASP A 1025 42.50 -1.71 3.61
CA ASP A 1025 42.38 -1.83 2.15
C ASP A 1025 42.23 -3.30 1.71
N PHE A 1026 40.98 -3.77 1.67
CA PHE A 1026 40.62 -5.09 1.14
C PHE A 1026 39.28 -5.05 0.39
N CYS A 1027 39.01 -6.09 -0.38
CA CYS A 1027 37.75 -6.35 -1.07
C CYS A 1027 37.00 -7.50 -0.38
N ILE A 1028 35.68 -7.44 -0.33
CA ILE A 1028 34.80 -8.51 0.17
C ILE A 1028 34.11 -9.16 -1.03
N LEU A 1029 34.20 -10.49 -1.14
CA LEU A 1029 33.55 -11.26 -2.19
C LEU A 1029 32.60 -12.27 -1.57
N ILE A 1030 31.31 -12.09 -1.80
CA ILE A 1030 30.26 -12.97 -1.29
C ILE A 1030 30.01 -14.07 -2.33
N SER A 1031 30.31 -15.30 -1.96
CA SER A 1031 30.04 -16.51 -2.76
C SER A 1031 28.55 -16.90 -2.73
N PRO A 1032 28.09 -17.80 -3.62
CA PRO A 1032 26.79 -18.47 -3.43
C PRO A 1032 26.74 -19.24 -2.09
N PRO A 1033 25.57 -19.35 -1.44
CA PRO A 1033 25.42 -20.04 -0.15
C PRO A 1033 25.56 -21.57 -0.25
N GLU A 1034 25.39 -22.12 -1.46
CA GLU A 1034 25.50 -23.55 -1.77
C GLU A 1034 26.40 -23.79 -3.00
N GLY A 1035 26.99 -24.98 -3.06
CA GLY A 1035 27.90 -25.41 -4.13
C GLY A 1035 29.38 -25.33 -3.78
N ASP A 1036 30.17 -26.22 -4.38
CA ASP A 1036 31.62 -26.28 -4.17
C ASP A 1036 32.33 -25.30 -5.13
N LEU A 1037 33.12 -24.39 -4.57
CA LEU A 1037 33.65 -23.22 -5.27
C LEU A 1037 35.16 -23.31 -5.48
N CYS A 1038 35.61 -23.43 -6.74
CA CYS A 1038 37.01 -23.27 -7.06
C CYS A 1038 37.41 -21.78 -7.02
N LEU A 1039 38.00 -21.34 -5.90
CA LEU A 1039 38.46 -19.98 -5.70
C LEU A 1039 39.47 -19.54 -6.76
N THR A 1040 40.40 -20.41 -7.16
CA THR A 1040 41.40 -20.11 -8.21
C THR A 1040 40.75 -19.74 -9.54
N CYS A 1041 39.75 -20.50 -10.01
CA CYS A 1041 39.04 -20.18 -11.26
C CYS A 1041 38.19 -18.89 -11.18
N ASN A 1042 37.73 -18.54 -9.98
CA ASN A 1042 36.79 -17.43 -9.77
C ASN A 1042 37.44 -16.13 -9.29
N ILE A 1043 38.70 -16.17 -8.85
CA ILE A 1043 39.44 -15.00 -8.31
C ILE A 1043 40.68 -14.67 -9.17
N SER A 1044 40.97 -15.43 -10.24
CA SER A 1044 42.13 -15.23 -11.14
C SER A 1044 42.22 -13.85 -11.84
N GLY A 1045 41.17 -13.03 -11.79
CA GLY A 1045 41.19 -11.63 -12.24
C GLY A 1045 41.53 -10.59 -11.16
N ALA A 1046 41.64 -10.98 -9.88
CA ALA A 1046 41.80 -10.05 -8.78
C ALA A 1046 43.12 -9.26 -8.88
N GLY A 1047 43.00 -7.93 -8.90
CA GLY A 1047 44.14 -7.02 -8.87
C GLY A 1047 44.96 -7.12 -7.56
N ARG A 1048 45.92 -6.22 -7.38
CA ARG A 1048 46.86 -6.21 -6.24
C ARG A 1048 46.24 -5.93 -4.85
N ARG A 1049 44.91 -6.01 -4.69
CA ARG A 1049 44.22 -5.80 -3.40
C ARG A 1049 43.89 -7.12 -2.74
N LYS A 1050 44.07 -7.18 -1.41
CA LYS A 1050 43.65 -8.29 -0.56
C LYS A 1050 42.16 -8.56 -0.74
N THR A 1051 41.77 -9.83 -0.84
CA THR A 1051 40.38 -10.28 -0.97
C THR A 1051 39.98 -11.20 0.18
N VAL A 1052 38.86 -10.90 0.84
CA VAL A 1052 38.22 -11.76 1.84
C VAL A 1052 36.96 -12.35 1.21
N VAL A 1053 36.92 -13.68 1.09
CA VAL A 1053 35.78 -14.42 0.57
C VAL A 1053 34.90 -14.84 1.73
N VAL A 1054 33.61 -14.54 1.66
CA VAL A 1054 32.61 -15.09 2.59
C VAL A 1054 32.03 -16.34 1.94
N TYR A 1055 32.28 -17.52 2.52
CA TYR A 1055 31.96 -18.84 1.94
C TYR A 1055 31.04 -19.68 2.82
#